data_AF-A0A2N9NV99-F1
#
_entry.id   AF-A0A2N9NV99-F1
#
_cell.length_a   1.000
_cell.length_b   1.000
_cell.length_c   1.000
_cell.angle_alpha   90.00
_cell.angle_beta   90.00
_cell.angle_gamma   90.00
#
_symmetry.space_group_name_H-M   'P 1'
#
loop_
_entity.id
_entity.type
_entity.pdbx_description
1 polymer ?
#
loop_
_entity_poly.entity_id
_entity_poly.type
_entity_poly.pdbx_seq_one_letter_code
_entity_poly.pdbx_strand_id
1 'polypeptide(L)'
;MKTSHPLSGETVQPSSACQRVCPVTGRPLEPPPRRLGLLGWLFSGLGLASLLWFLVRVVPKPSRAAYPCQRVAFPLASGFLVWVGALAGSAFAWRKARSRGTRFWKACLWGAAAIAGCALVLASLPAARSWADNTPNAPVGQARGIFPGRVAWVYAPAAVNWAGYTSTEHWFDTNRTDISVVEQMMSQALQSVGGGGSDAAAWQAIFKYFNQGHGKGGRGYQPGEKVAIKINLTTCNARSGTATVAIGGSYEKQNAYSDGHWRNTIDNSPQMLLSLLRQLVYTAGVDQTNIFLGDPTGNFPAYQWNQLHPEFPNVHYFDNFGGSGRLRTELSSVPFYWSVTNATAGQPVVQDYVPVPLAEADYLIDFAVLKGHSVGVTLCTKNFHGALLRCPDGYFRDAFGPNQGGTLNYANMHTSTADPYLPGVPGLGHYRAMVDLLGSPVLGGKTLLFLVDGLFGGYYWDSHPKKWTSAPFNGNWPSSLFASQDPVAIDSVCYDFLYTEWPNVVENGSDSPGTSLQGGAEDYLYEAALANNPPSGTFYDPGKTGAPLSSLGVHEHWNSPAAKQYSRNLDPVNGTGIELVQLTATKPSATLAISQAAGHAVLWWRTSLLGYKLQTATGVSSPPAWSDVATLPALVQWWNTVTNSPGEPSQFYRLSQ
;
A
#
# COMPACT_ATOMS: atom_id res chain seq x y z
N MET A 1 26.68 -51.98 -92.00
CA MET A 1 27.25 -50.72 -91.46
C MET A 1 26.31 -49.61 -91.85
N LYS A 2 25.59 -49.05 -90.87
CA LYS A 2 25.85 -47.71 -90.30
C LYS A 2 25.27 -46.60 -91.21
N THR A 3 24.91 -45.50 -90.56
CA THR A 3 24.73 -44.15 -91.11
C THR A 3 23.50 -43.95 -92.00
N SER A 4 22.42 -43.35 -91.47
CA SER A 4 22.19 -41.91 -91.27
C SER A 4 21.93 -41.16 -92.57
N HIS A 5 20.67 -40.78 -92.75
CA HIS A 5 20.08 -39.95 -93.80
C HIS A 5 18.81 -39.31 -93.17
N PRO A 6 18.24 -38.23 -93.72
CA PRO A 6 18.87 -36.94 -94.00
C PRO A 6 17.91 -35.76 -93.70
N LEU A 7 18.43 -34.53 -93.91
CA LEU A 7 17.66 -33.32 -94.26
C LEU A 7 16.92 -33.56 -95.60
N SER A 8 15.80 -32.95 -95.98
CA SER A 8 15.36 -31.55 -95.90
C SER A 8 13.93 -31.45 -96.47
N GLY A 9 13.16 -30.42 -96.13
CA GLY A 9 12.03 -29.96 -96.95
C GLY A 9 10.91 -29.31 -96.15
N GLU A 10 10.78 -27.99 -96.27
CA GLU A 10 9.75 -27.13 -95.69
C GLU A 10 8.31 -27.50 -96.10
N THR A 11 7.33 -27.32 -95.20
CA THR A 11 6.05 -26.62 -95.46
C THR A 11 5.14 -26.51 -94.21
N VAL A 12 4.62 -25.28 -94.00
CA VAL A 12 3.28 -24.90 -93.45
C VAL A 12 2.97 -24.98 -91.93
N GLN A 13 2.61 -23.80 -91.38
CA GLN A 13 1.97 -23.49 -90.08
C GLN A 13 0.60 -24.19 -89.85
N PRO A 14 0.10 -24.40 -88.60
CA PRO A 14 -0.61 -23.38 -87.77
C PRO A 14 -0.44 -23.64 -86.24
N SER A 15 -0.91 -22.90 -85.24
CA SER A 15 -1.77 -21.73 -85.03
C SER A 15 -1.43 -21.10 -83.66
N SER A 16 -1.90 -19.87 -83.49
CA SER A 16 -1.73 -18.95 -82.37
C SER A 16 -2.32 -19.38 -81.02
N ALA A 17 -1.57 -19.17 -79.93
CA ALA A 17 -2.11 -18.99 -78.58
C ALA A 17 -2.17 -17.49 -78.24
N CYS A 18 -3.39 -16.98 -78.06
CA CYS A 18 -3.69 -15.58 -77.78
C CYS A 18 -3.23 -15.17 -76.37
N GLN A 19 -2.19 -14.34 -76.25
CA GLN A 19 -1.82 -13.70 -74.98
C GLN A 19 -2.77 -12.52 -74.70
N ARG A 20 -3.34 -12.46 -73.48
CA ARG A 20 -4.19 -11.34 -73.05
C ARG A 20 -3.32 -10.14 -72.68
N VAL A 21 -3.49 -9.05 -73.42
CA VAL A 21 -2.74 -7.80 -73.26
C VAL A 21 -3.68 -6.74 -72.66
N CYS A 22 -3.15 -5.87 -71.80
CA CYS A 22 -3.93 -4.77 -71.22
C CYS A 22 -4.34 -3.75 -72.30
N PRO A 23 -5.63 -3.43 -72.50
CA PRO A 23 -6.09 -2.60 -73.61
C PRO A 23 -5.75 -1.10 -73.48
N VAL A 24 -5.29 -0.64 -72.31
CA VAL A 24 -4.91 0.78 -72.10
C VAL A 24 -3.39 0.99 -72.23
N THR A 25 -2.58 -0.02 -71.92
CA THR A 25 -1.11 0.15 -71.81
C THR A 25 -0.30 -0.78 -72.72
N GLY A 26 -0.94 -1.73 -73.41
CA GLY A 26 -0.28 -2.62 -74.37
C GLY A 26 0.70 -3.64 -73.77
N ARG A 27 0.77 -3.77 -72.44
CA ARG A 27 1.70 -4.69 -71.76
C ARG A 27 1.06 -6.08 -71.54
N PRO A 28 1.85 -7.18 -71.64
CA PRO A 28 1.39 -8.53 -71.26
C PRO A 28 1.01 -8.58 -69.78
N LEU A 29 -0.13 -9.19 -69.46
CA LEU A 29 -0.55 -9.39 -68.07
C LEU A 29 0.24 -10.56 -67.47
N GLU A 30 1.16 -10.30 -66.55
CA GLU A 30 1.83 -11.35 -65.76
C GLU A 30 0.88 -11.94 -64.70
N PRO A 31 0.89 -13.27 -64.48
CA PRO A 31 0.10 -13.88 -63.41
C PRO A 31 0.65 -13.47 -62.03
N PRO A 32 -0.22 -13.24 -61.03
CA PRO A 32 0.21 -12.77 -59.71
C PRO A 32 1.08 -13.81 -59.00
N PRO A 33 2.02 -13.38 -58.13
CA PRO A 33 2.91 -14.28 -57.42
C PRO A 33 2.14 -15.20 -56.45
N ARG A 34 2.38 -16.51 -56.53
CA ARG A 34 1.73 -17.57 -55.72
C ARG A 34 1.95 -17.47 -54.20
N ARG A 35 2.72 -16.49 -53.68
CA ARG A 35 3.08 -16.39 -52.26
C ARG A 35 2.01 -15.73 -51.36
N LEU A 36 1.01 -15.03 -51.90
CA LEU A 36 -0.06 -14.43 -51.07
C LEU A 36 -1.10 -15.44 -50.55
N GLY A 37 -1.23 -16.61 -51.19
CA GLY A 37 -2.21 -17.62 -50.77
C GLY A 37 -1.87 -18.27 -49.43
N LEU A 38 -0.59 -18.63 -49.20
CA LEU A 38 -0.17 -19.38 -48.02
C LEU A 38 -0.31 -18.60 -46.70
N LEU A 39 -0.04 -17.29 -46.69
CA LEU A 39 -0.21 -16.45 -45.48
C LEU A 39 -1.69 -16.28 -45.09
N GLY A 40 -2.59 -16.19 -46.08
CA GLY A 40 -4.03 -16.09 -45.82
C GLY A 40 -4.60 -17.36 -45.17
N TRP A 41 -4.16 -18.54 -45.63
CA TRP A 41 -4.58 -19.82 -45.03
C TRP A 41 -4.02 -20.04 -43.62
N LEU A 42 -2.80 -19.57 -43.33
CA LEU A 42 -2.21 -19.65 -42.00
C LEU A 42 -2.98 -18.82 -40.96
N PHE A 43 -3.39 -17.60 -41.31
CA PHE A 43 -4.16 -16.73 -40.41
C PHE A 43 -5.55 -17.32 -40.11
N SER A 44 -6.27 -17.79 -41.13
CA SER A 44 -7.59 -18.40 -40.96
C SER A 44 -7.53 -19.74 -40.20
N GLY A 45 -6.50 -20.56 -40.46
CA GLY A 45 -6.31 -21.84 -39.77
C GLY A 45 -5.99 -21.65 -38.28
N LEU A 46 -5.09 -20.73 -37.95
CA LEU A 46 -4.71 -20.43 -36.58
C LEU A 46 -5.86 -19.79 -35.80
N GLY A 47 -6.61 -18.89 -36.43
CA GLY A 47 -7.79 -18.25 -35.84
C GLY A 47 -8.92 -19.24 -35.53
N LEU A 48 -9.21 -20.15 -36.46
CA LEU A 48 -10.20 -21.22 -36.26
C LEU A 48 -9.77 -22.20 -35.17
N ALA A 49 -8.49 -22.62 -35.17
CA ALA A 49 -7.95 -23.50 -34.14
C ALA A 49 -8.02 -22.85 -32.75
N SER A 50 -7.73 -21.55 -32.67
CA SER A 50 -7.84 -20.75 -31.44
C SER A 50 -9.30 -20.66 -30.96
N LEU A 51 -10.25 -20.44 -31.87
CA LEU A 51 -11.68 -20.41 -31.55
C LEU A 51 -12.19 -21.75 -31.03
N LEU A 52 -11.88 -22.85 -31.73
CA LEU A 52 -12.29 -24.19 -31.32
C LEU A 52 -11.68 -24.57 -29.98
N TRP A 53 -10.40 -24.27 -29.77
CA TRP A 53 -9.73 -24.54 -28.51
C TRP A 53 -10.32 -23.72 -27.36
N PHE A 54 -10.63 -22.44 -27.61
CA PHE A 54 -11.30 -21.58 -26.63
C PHE A 54 -12.68 -22.13 -26.26
N LEU A 55 -13.53 -22.45 -27.24
CA LEU A 55 -14.87 -22.99 -26.99
C LEU A 55 -14.83 -24.32 -26.24
N VAL A 56 -13.98 -25.27 -26.66
CA VAL A 56 -13.86 -26.59 -26.04
C VAL A 56 -13.37 -26.49 -24.59
N ARG A 57 -12.51 -25.52 -24.26
CA ARG A 57 -11.95 -25.39 -22.91
C ARG A 57 -12.80 -24.54 -21.99
N VAL A 58 -13.36 -23.46 -22.50
CA VAL A 58 -14.05 -22.42 -21.72
C VAL A 58 -15.54 -22.72 -21.54
N VAL A 59 -16.25 -23.23 -22.56
CA VAL A 59 -17.71 -23.50 -22.43
C VAL A 59 -18.02 -24.52 -21.32
N PRO A 60 -17.28 -25.65 -21.19
CA PRO A 60 -17.55 -26.59 -20.10
C PRO A 60 -17.14 -26.07 -18.71
N LYS A 61 -16.23 -25.09 -18.63
CA LYS A 61 -15.78 -24.49 -17.36
C LYS A 61 -15.31 -23.04 -17.60
N PRO A 62 -16.20 -22.04 -17.44
CA PRO A 62 -15.94 -20.64 -17.80
C PRO A 62 -14.70 -20.02 -17.13
N SER A 63 -14.36 -20.45 -15.91
CA SER A 63 -13.20 -19.95 -15.17
C SER A 63 -11.86 -20.17 -15.88
N ARG A 64 -11.79 -21.08 -16.86
CA ARG A 64 -10.56 -21.35 -17.64
C ARG A 64 -10.17 -20.22 -18.59
N ALA A 65 -11.06 -19.27 -18.86
CA ALA A 65 -10.75 -18.09 -19.67
C ALA A 65 -9.61 -17.24 -19.08
N ALA A 66 -9.38 -17.32 -17.76
CA ALA A 66 -8.30 -16.63 -17.08
C ALA A 66 -6.90 -17.26 -17.29
N TYR A 67 -6.82 -18.47 -17.86
CA TYR A 67 -5.53 -19.14 -18.04
C TYR A 67 -4.67 -18.40 -19.09
N PRO A 68 -3.35 -18.28 -18.92
CA PRO A 68 -2.48 -17.53 -19.85
C PRO A 68 -2.63 -17.97 -21.31
N CYS A 69 -2.79 -19.28 -21.52
CA CYS A 69 -2.91 -19.87 -22.84
C CYS A 69 -4.28 -19.55 -23.51
N GLN A 70 -5.34 -19.35 -22.71
CA GLN A 70 -6.65 -18.91 -23.19
C GLN A 70 -6.71 -17.40 -23.42
N ARG A 71 -5.97 -16.61 -22.63
CA ARG A 71 -5.78 -15.16 -22.86
C ARG A 71 -5.08 -14.85 -24.19
N VAL A 72 -4.19 -15.73 -24.66
CA VAL A 72 -3.58 -15.63 -26.00
C VAL A 72 -4.53 -16.11 -27.11
N ALA A 73 -5.32 -17.16 -26.85
CA ALA A 73 -6.25 -17.71 -27.83
C ALA A 73 -7.43 -16.76 -28.14
N PHE A 74 -7.89 -16.02 -27.14
CA PHE A 74 -9.10 -15.20 -27.23
C PHE A 74 -9.01 -14.07 -28.27
N PRO A 75 -7.93 -13.26 -28.34
CA PRO A 75 -7.77 -12.25 -29.39
C PRO A 75 -7.70 -12.86 -30.80
N LEU A 76 -7.04 -14.01 -30.96
CA LEU A 76 -6.92 -14.71 -32.25
C LEU A 76 -8.26 -15.27 -32.72
N ALA A 77 -9.03 -15.86 -31.81
CA ALA A 77 -10.39 -16.34 -32.07
C ALA A 77 -11.34 -15.19 -32.44
N SER A 78 -11.26 -14.07 -31.72
CA SER A 78 -12.08 -12.88 -31.95
C SER A 78 -11.77 -12.23 -33.31
N GLY A 79 -10.48 -12.10 -33.64
CA GLY A 79 -10.05 -11.61 -34.95
C GLY A 79 -10.55 -12.47 -36.10
N PHE A 80 -10.59 -13.80 -35.93
CA PHE A 80 -11.15 -14.72 -36.92
C PHE A 80 -12.65 -14.52 -37.13
N LEU A 81 -13.44 -14.36 -36.05
CA LEU A 81 -14.88 -14.11 -36.15
C LEU A 81 -15.19 -12.78 -36.85
N VAL A 82 -14.43 -11.73 -36.53
CA VAL A 82 -14.54 -10.44 -37.22
C VAL A 82 -14.23 -10.59 -38.70
N TRP A 83 -13.18 -11.34 -39.06
CA TRP A 83 -12.83 -11.60 -40.46
C TRP A 83 -13.91 -12.38 -41.21
N VAL A 84 -14.47 -13.44 -40.60
CA VAL A 84 -15.60 -14.20 -41.19
C VAL A 84 -16.83 -13.30 -41.35
N GLY A 85 -17.14 -12.47 -40.36
CA GLY A 85 -18.23 -11.50 -40.41
C GLY A 85 -18.04 -10.46 -41.53
N ALA A 86 -16.83 -9.94 -41.68
CA ALA A 86 -16.49 -9.02 -42.76
C ALA A 86 -16.59 -9.69 -44.14
N LEU A 87 -16.17 -10.94 -44.29
CA LEU A 87 -16.31 -11.68 -45.54
C LEU A 87 -17.78 -11.98 -45.89
N ALA A 88 -18.56 -12.46 -44.91
CA ALA A 88 -19.98 -12.75 -45.10
C ALA A 88 -20.77 -11.47 -45.40
N GLY A 89 -20.50 -10.39 -44.67
CA GLY A 89 -21.06 -9.06 -44.91
C GLY A 89 -20.70 -8.52 -46.30
N SER A 90 -19.43 -8.65 -46.70
CA SER A 90 -18.97 -8.24 -48.04
C SER A 90 -19.61 -9.07 -49.15
N ALA A 91 -19.73 -10.38 -48.97
CA ALA A 91 -20.38 -11.27 -49.94
C ALA A 91 -21.88 -10.99 -50.06
N PHE A 92 -22.56 -10.71 -48.94
CA PHE A 92 -23.97 -10.31 -48.93
C PHE A 92 -24.18 -8.96 -49.61
N ALA A 93 -23.35 -7.96 -49.29
CA ALA A 93 -23.36 -6.65 -49.93
C ALA A 93 -23.12 -6.78 -51.45
N TRP A 94 -22.15 -7.61 -51.87
CA TRP A 94 -21.86 -7.88 -53.28
C TRP A 94 -23.04 -8.55 -54.00
N ARG A 95 -23.65 -9.58 -53.41
CA ARG A 95 -24.84 -10.24 -53.98
C ARG A 95 -26.02 -9.27 -54.12
N LYS A 96 -26.22 -8.40 -53.13
CA LYS A 96 -27.30 -7.40 -53.12
C LYS A 96 -27.04 -6.22 -54.06
N ALA A 97 -25.77 -5.85 -54.28
CA ALA A 97 -25.37 -4.88 -55.29
C ALA A 97 -25.55 -5.43 -56.71
N ARG A 98 -25.20 -6.71 -56.91
CA ARG A 98 -25.34 -7.41 -58.20
C ARG A 98 -26.80 -7.62 -58.60
N SER A 99 -27.70 -7.87 -57.65
CA SER A 99 -29.14 -8.05 -57.93
C SER A 99 -29.90 -6.74 -58.19
N ARG A 100 -29.29 -5.56 -57.94
CA ARG A 100 -29.96 -4.26 -58.05
C ARG A 100 -29.35 -3.31 -59.08
N GLY A 101 -28.40 -3.76 -59.92
CA GLY A 101 -27.77 -2.94 -60.95
C GLY A 101 -27.16 -1.63 -60.41
N THR A 102 -26.73 -1.62 -59.15
CA THR A 102 -26.37 -0.38 -58.46
C THR A 102 -25.02 0.14 -58.94
N ARG A 103 -25.00 1.39 -59.42
CA ARG A 103 -23.79 2.11 -59.84
C ARG A 103 -22.71 2.06 -58.74
N PHE A 104 -21.46 1.83 -59.15
CA PHE A 104 -20.24 1.62 -58.34
C PHE A 104 -20.13 2.51 -57.08
N TRP A 105 -20.56 3.77 -57.16
CA TRP A 105 -20.51 4.71 -56.04
C TRP A 105 -21.33 4.28 -54.80
N LYS A 106 -22.44 3.54 -54.98
CA LYS A 106 -23.23 3.03 -53.83
C LYS A 106 -22.49 1.92 -53.08
N ALA A 107 -21.68 1.11 -53.78
CA ALA A 107 -20.84 0.09 -53.15
C ALA A 107 -19.69 0.73 -52.34
N CYS A 108 -19.10 1.81 -52.87
CA CYS A 108 -18.12 2.61 -52.12
C CYS A 108 -18.73 3.24 -50.86
N LEU A 109 -19.98 3.69 -50.92
CA LEU A 109 -20.69 4.26 -49.76
C LEU A 109 -20.96 3.23 -48.66
N TRP A 110 -21.37 2.01 -49.03
CA TRP A 110 -21.50 0.92 -48.06
C TRP A 110 -20.16 0.45 -47.50
N GLY A 111 -19.10 0.45 -48.32
CA GLY A 111 -17.73 0.19 -47.86
C GLY A 111 -17.23 1.24 -46.87
N ALA A 112 -17.46 2.53 -47.16
CA ALA A 112 -17.12 3.64 -46.27
C ALA A 112 -17.94 3.57 -44.97
N ALA A 113 -19.22 3.24 -45.03
CA ALA A 113 -20.06 3.05 -43.84
C ALA A 113 -19.60 1.85 -42.99
N ALA A 114 -19.14 0.77 -43.61
CA ALA A 114 -18.56 -0.37 -42.89
C ALA A 114 -17.22 -0.02 -42.23
N ILE A 115 -16.35 0.72 -42.92
CA ILE A 115 -15.07 1.20 -42.35
C ILE A 115 -15.32 2.19 -41.22
N ALA A 116 -16.25 3.14 -41.40
CA ALA A 116 -16.66 4.07 -40.36
C ALA A 116 -17.30 3.35 -39.18
N GLY A 117 -18.11 2.31 -39.42
CA GLY A 117 -18.67 1.45 -38.39
C GLY A 117 -17.60 0.68 -37.62
N CYS A 118 -16.61 0.10 -38.30
CA CYS A 118 -15.47 -0.54 -37.65
C CYS A 118 -14.60 0.45 -36.86
N ALA A 119 -14.39 1.66 -37.38
CA ALA A 119 -13.66 2.73 -36.69
C ALA A 119 -14.43 3.24 -35.47
N LEU A 120 -15.76 3.37 -35.57
CA LEU A 120 -16.63 3.69 -34.43
C LEU A 120 -16.62 2.58 -33.41
N VAL A 121 -16.71 1.31 -33.80
CA VAL A 121 -16.59 0.17 -32.88
C VAL A 121 -15.20 0.14 -32.25
N LEU A 122 -14.12 0.38 -32.98
CA LEU A 122 -12.77 0.50 -32.41
C LEU A 122 -12.60 1.69 -31.47
N ALA A 123 -13.27 2.80 -31.72
CA ALA A 123 -13.25 4.00 -30.89
C ALA A 123 -14.25 3.96 -29.71
N SER A 124 -15.25 3.08 -29.76
CA SER A 124 -16.29 2.88 -28.74
C SER A 124 -16.15 1.57 -27.97
N LEU A 125 -15.28 0.66 -28.43
CA LEU A 125 -14.57 -0.22 -27.52
C LEU A 125 -13.95 0.72 -26.48
N PRO A 126 -14.19 0.49 -25.17
CA PRO A 126 -13.40 1.15 -24.16
C PRO A 126 -11.97 1.05 -24.64
N ALA A 127 -11.23 2.16 -24.62
CA ALA A 127 -9.80 2.02 -24.62
C ALA A 127 -9.54 1.06 -23.47
N ALA A 128 -9.33 -0.22 -23.78
CA ALA A 128 -8.53 -1.12 -23.00
C ALA A 128 -7.11 -0.58 -23.14
N ARG A 129 -6.93 0.65 -22.63
CA ARG A 129 -5.81 1.02 -21.82
C ARG A 129 -5.79 -0.07 -20.76
N SER A 130 -5.10 -1.15 -21.11
CA SER A 130 -4.69 -2.25 -20.25
C SER A 130 -3.70 -1.68 -19.23
N TRP A 131 -4.20 -0.81 -18.35
CA TRP A 131 -3.46 -0.35 -17.16
C TRP A 131 -3.63 -1.36 -16.02
N ALA A 132 -4.29 -2.51 -16.31
CA ALA A 132 -4.32 -3.69 -15.47
C ALA A 132 -3.41 -4.80 -16.02
N ASP A 133 -2.28 -4.45 -16.64
CA ASP A 133 -1.11 -5.30 -16.45
C ASP A 133 -0.34 -4.67 -15.30
N ASN A 134 -0.51 -5.22 -14.09
CA ASN A 134 0.37 -5.03 -12.92
C ASN A 134 1.76 -5.52 -13.30
N THR A 135 2.36 -4.83 -14.28
CA THR A 135 3.58 -5.20 -14.95
C THR A 135 4.65 -5.02 -13.90
N PRO A 136 5.27 -6.11 -13.45
CA PRO A 136 6.31 -6.00 -12.47
C PRO A 136 7.40 -5.04 -12.92
N ASN A 137 7.95 -4.28 -11.97
CA ASN A 137 9.11 -3.41 -12.21
C ASN A 137 8.89 -2.32 -13.27
N ALA A 138 7.66 -1.81 -13.40
CA ALA A 138 7.29 -0.69 -14.27
C ALA A 138 6.94 0.56 -13.43
N PRO A 139 7.95 1.29 -12.90
CA PRO A 139 7.70 2.41 -11.99
C PRO A 139 7.01 3.59 -12.64
N VAL A 140 6.03 4.15 -11.93
CA VAL A 140 5.34 5.39 -12.25
C VAL A 140 5.42 6.37 -11.09
N GLY A 141 5.51 7.66 -11.41
CA GLY A 141 5.71 8.73 -10.43
C GLY A 141 7.18 9.00 -10.11
N GLN A 142 7.42 9.72 -9.02
CA GLN A 142 8.74 10.19 -8.61
C GLN A 142 9.04 9.75 -7.18
N ALA A 143 10.08 8.95 -7.03
CA ALA A 143 10.52 8.41 -5.75
C ALA A 143 10.97 9.52 -4.79
N ARG A 144 10.62 9.40 -3.50
CA ARG A 144 10.91 10.38 -2.43
C ARG A 144 11.69 9.77 -1.27
N GLY A 145 12.31 10.62 -0.45
CA GLY A 145 13.07 10.24 0.75
C GLY A 145 14.58 10.42 0.61
N ILE A 146 15.31 10.29 1.72
CA ILE A 146 16.79 10.33 1.74
C ILE A 146 17.37 9.29 0.77
N PHE A 147 16.75 8.11 0.77
CA PHE A 147 16.95 7.08 -0.24
C PHE A 147 15.65 6.99 -1.06
N PRO A 148 15.59 7.59 -2.27
CA PRO A 148 14.33 7.75 -2.98
C PRO A 148 13.58 6.43 -3.20
N GLY A 149 12.31 6.34 -2.78
CA GLY A 149 11.48 5.14 -2.97
C GLY A 149 11.88 3.96 -2.09
N ARG A 150 12.76 4.15 -1.10
CA ARG A 150 13.15 3.09 -0.17
C ARG A 150 12.00 2.76 0.77
N VAL A 151 11.72 1.48 0.90
CA VAL A 151 10.88 0.92 1.95
C VAL A 151 11.70 -0.07 2.75
N ALA A 152 11.82 0.15 4.04
CA ALA A 152 12.40 -0.83 4.95
C ALA A 152 11.29 -1.79 5.39
N TRP A 153 11.53 -3.10 5.25
CA TRP A 153 10.70 -4.14 5.85
C TRP A 153 11.55 -4.91 6.85
N VAL A 154 11.23 -4.79 8.13
CA VAL A 154 11.90 -5.51 9.20
C VAL A 154 11.01 -6.65 9.67
N TYR A 155 11.44 -7.89 9.44
CA TYR A 155 10.77 -9.10 9.89
C TYR A 155 11.46 -9.67 11.13
N ALA A 156 10.70 -10.05 12.14
CA ALA A 156 11.23 -10.58 13.38
C ALA A 156 10.36 -11.73 13.91
N PRO A 157 10.59 -12.99 13.50
CA PRO A 157 9.74 -14.12 13.89
C PRO A 157 9.65 -14.36 15.40
N ALA A 158 10.62 -13.85 16.18
CA ALA A 158 10.65 -13.95 17.63
C ALA A 158 9.84 -12.83 18.34
N ALA A 159 9.30 -11.85 17.61
CA ALA A 159 8.62 -10.70 18.21
C ALA A 159 7.29 -11.07 18.86
N VAL A 160 6.55 -12.03 18.31
CA VAL A 160 5.17 -12.34 18.73
C VAL A 160 5.02 -13.82 19.06
N ASN A 161 4.42 -14.12 20.21
CA ASN A 161 4.12 -15.50 20.64
C ASN A 161 2.64 -15.72 21.01
N TRP A 162 1.75 -14.76 20.70
CA TRP A 162 0.33 -14.83 21.05
C TRP A 162 -0.36 -16.05 20.44
N ALA A 163 -1.23 -16.70 21.22
CA ALA A 163 -1.95 -17.89 20.79
C ALA A 163 -3.00 -17.62 19.70
N GLY A 164 -3.54 -16.40 19.63
CA GLY A 164 -4.44 -15.95 18.57
C GLY A 164 -5.80 -15.47 19.06
N TYR A 165 -6.65 -15.11 18.09
CA TYR A 165 -7.87 -14.31 18.27
C TYR A 165 -8.85 -14.82 19.35
N THR A 166 -8.97 -16.14 19.52
CA THR A 166 -9.90 -16.73 20.49
C THR A 166 -9.25 -17.02 21.85
N SER A 167 -7.97 -16.65 22.03
CA SER A 167 -7.27 -16.79 23.31
C SER A 167 -7.89 -15.92 24.40
N THR A 168 -7.83 -16.41 25.63
CA THR A 168 -8.15 -15.66 26.85
C THR A 168 -7.14 -14.56 27.13
N GLU A 169 -5.92 -14.69 26.61
CA GLU A 169 -4.87 -13.68 26.65
C GLU A 169 -4.98 -12.79 25.42
N HIS A 170 -4.55 -11.55 25.54
CA HIS A 170 -4.75 -10.54 24.51
C HIS A 170 -3.45 -10.24 23.77
N TRP A 171 -3.56 -9.92 22.49
CA TRP A 171 -2.43 -9.58 21.61
C TRP A 171 -1.58 -8.42 22.15
N PHE A 172 -2.20 -7.51 22.93
CA PHE A 172 -1.53 -6.36 23.52
C PHE A 172 -0.87 -6.67 24.87
N ASP A 173 -1.05 -7.85 25.46
CA ASP A 173 -0.45 -8.18 26.76
C ASP A 173 1.08 -8.19 26.68
N THR A 174 1.76 -7.69 27.71
CA THR A 174 3.21 -7.47 27.71
C THR A 174 4.03 -8.75 27.46
N ASN A 175 3.51 -9.92 27.80
CA ASN A 175 4.16 -11.21 27.59
C ASN A 175 3.88 -11.84 26.21
N ARG A 176 3.10 -11.16 25.35
CA ARG A 176 2.72 -11.63 24.02
C ARG A 176 3.54 -11.05 22.87
N THR A 177 4.24 -9.96 23.17
CA THR A 177 5.15 -9.28 22.26
C THR A 177 6.47 -8.98 22.98
N ASP A 178 7.58 -9.51 22.47
CA ASP A 178 8.91 -9.26 23.03
C ASP A 178 9.39 -7.86 22.67
N ILE A 179 9.28 -6.93 23.63
CA ILE A 179 9.61 -5.52 23.43
C ILE A 179 11.09 -5.31 23.03
N SER A 180 12.02 -6.19 23.45
CA SER A 180 13.43 -6.05 23.05
C SER A 180 13.64 -6.32 21.56
N VAL A 181 12.85 -7.22 20.99
CA VAL A 181 12.83 -7.49 19.55
C VAL A 181 12.17 -6.32 18.81
N VAL A 182 11.06 -5.79 19.32
CA VAL A 182 10.35 -4.65 18.73
C VAL A 182 11.21 -3.38 18.70
N GLU A 183 11.98 -3.12 19.75
CA GLU A 183 12.94 -2.01 19.77
C GLU A 183 14.02 -2.18 18.70
N GLN A 184 14.52 -3.40 18.50
CA GLN A 184 15.48 -3.70 17.44
C GLN A 184 14.84 -3.52 16.05
N MET A 185 13.58 -3.88 15.88
CA MET A 185 12.84 -3.63 14.64
C MET A 185 12.75 -2.13 14.33
N MET A 186 12.36 -1.33 15.33
CA MET A 186 12.24 0.12 15.19
C MET A 186 13.59 0.77 14.87
N SER A 187 14.66 0.39 15.58
CA SER A 187 16.02 0.87 15.33
C SER A 187 16.49 0.55 13.90
N GLN A 188 16.33 -0.69 13.45
CA GLN A 188 16.70 -1.10 12.09
C GLN A 188 15.89 -0.36 11.01
N ALA A 189 14.57 -0.19 11.23
CA ALA A 189 13.72 0.53 10.30
C ALA A 189 14.16 2.00 10.16
N LEU A 190 14.38 2.69 11.28
CA LEU A 190 14.84 4.09 11.30
C LEU A 190 16.21 4.26 10.62
N GLN A 191 17.18 3.42 10.97
CA GLN A 191 18.51 3.48 10.34
C GLN A 191 18.46 3.14 8.84
N SER A 192 17.55 2.29 8.39
CA SER A 192 17.42 1.95 6.97
C SER A 192 16.90 3.11 6.13
N VAL A 193 15.90 3.85 6.63
CA VAL A 193 15.29 4.98 5.90
C VAL A 193 15.99 6.31 6.15
N GLY A 194 16.53 6.53 7.35
CA GLY A 194 17.29 7.72 7.72
C GLY A 194 18.77 7.65 7.37
N GLY A 195 19.31 6.44 7.25
CA GLY A 195 20.75 6.22 7.14
C GLY A 195 21.48 6.52 8.45
N GLY A 196 22.80 6.65 8.37
CA GLY A 196 23.66 6.90 9.53
C GLY A 196 23.91 5.63 10.36
N GLY A 197 25.08 5.54 10.98
CA GLY A 197 25.50 4.35 11.76
C GLY A 197 24.87 4.22 13.15
N SER A 198 23.79 4.96 13.44
CA SER A 198 23.09 4.96 14.73
C SER A 198 21.69 5.59 14.62
N ASP A 199 20.81 5.29 15.57
CA ASP A 199 19.45 5.86 15.63
C ASP A 199 19.46 7.40 15.70
N ALA A 200 20.40 8.00 16.45
CA ALA A 200 20.49 9.46 16.56
C ALA A 200 20.89 10.11 15.24
N ALA A 201 21.82 9.48 14.49
CA ALA A 201 22.20 9.95 13.17
C ALA A 201 21.05 9.81 12.17
N ALA A 202 20.27 8.73 12.26
CA ALA A 202 19.09 8.50 11.43
C ALA A 202 18.03 9.59 11.66
N TRP A 203 17.66 9.86 12.92
CA TRP A 203 16.71 10.93 13.24
C TRP A 203 17.19 12.30 12.76
N GLN A 204 18.47 12.61 12.99
CA GLN A 204 19.04 13.87 12.52
C GLN A 204 18.91 14.01 10.99
N ALA A 205 19.20 12.95 10.24
CA ALA A 205 19.09 12.94 8.79
C ALA A 205 17.63 13.09 8.32
N ILE A 206 16.70 12.35 8.93
CA ILE A 206 15.27 12.41 8.63
C ILE A 206 14.73 13.83 8.80
N PHE A 207 15.00 14.48 9.95
CA PHE A 207 14.57 15.87 10.17
C PHE A 207 15.22 16.85 9.21
N LYS A 208 16.52 16.70 8.92
CA LYS A 208 17.23 17.56 7.95
C LYS A 208 16.62 17.46 6.56
N TYR A 209 16.39 16.24 6.07
CA TYR A 209 15.79 16.01 4.77
C TYR A 209 14.39 16.63 4.69
N PHE A 210 13.56 16.40 5.70
CA PHE A 210 12.23 17.00 5.76
C PHE A 210 12.32 18.54 5.76
N ASN A 211 13.13 19.13 6.63
CA ASN A 211 13.24 20.58 6.77
C ASN A 211 13.75 21.29 5.50
N GLN A 212 14.62 20.63 4.71
CA GLN A 212 15.08 21.15 3.41
C GLN A 212 13.92 21.35 2.43
N GLY A 213 12.95 20.42 2.41
CA GLY A 213 11.76 20.48 1.57
C GLY A 213 10.66 21.43 2.06
N HIS A 214 10.74 21.91 3.31
CA HIS A 214 9.65 22.66 3.96
C HIS A 214 10.07 24.07 4.39
N GLY A 215 11.03 24.68 3.70
CA GLY A 215 11.46 26.07 3.95
C GLY A 215 12.16 26.29 5.31
N LYS A 216 12.51 25.21 6.02
CA LYS A 216 13.23 25.25 7.31
C LYS A 216 14.75 25.08 7.13
N GLY A 217 15.22 24.81 5.90
CA GLY A 217 16.63 24.65 5.56
C GLY A 217 17.25 23.33 6.03
N GLY A 218 18.58 23.22 5.97
CA GLY A 218 19.32 21.99 6.31
C GLY A 218 19.50 21.68 7.81
N ARG A 219 18.63 22.21 8.68
CA ARG A 219 18.70 21.98 10.13
C ARG A 219 17.95 20.72 10.56
N GLY A 220 18.37 20.12 11.66
CA GLY A 220 17.59 19.06 12.31
C GLY A 220 16.40 19.63 13.09
N TYR A 221 15.81 18.77 13.93
CA TYR A 221 14.82 19.16 14.95
C TYR A 221 15.33 20.33 15.80
N GLN A 222 14.44 21.23 16.20
CA GLN A 222 14.69 22.29 17.17
C GLN A 222 13.74 22.15 18.37
N PRO A 223 14.22 22.43 19.61
CA PRO A 223 13.37 22.40 20.79
C PRO A 223 12.11 23.25 20.63
N GLY A 224 10.96 22.69 21.02
CA GLY A 224 9.65 23.34 20.91
C GLY A 224 8.88 23.00 19.64
N GLU A 225 9.51 22.39 18.63
CA GLU A 225 8.78 21.89 17.46
C GLU A 225 7.93 20.67 17.84
N LYS A 226 6.69 20.62 17.32
CA LYS A 226 5.67 19.63 17.71
C LYS A 226 5.63 18.44 16.76
N VAL A 227 5.53 17.23 17.31
CA VAL A 227 5.35 15.98 16.57
C VAL A 227 3.96 15.41 16.89
N ALA A 228 3.14 15.18 15.87
CA ALA A 228 1.90 14.42 16.04
C ALA A 228 1.96 13.06 15.34
N ILE A 229 1.51 12.02 16.02
CA ILE A 229 1.54 10.63 15.59
C ILE A 229 0.10 10.18 15.36
N LYS A 230 -0.29 10.02 14.09
CA LYS A 230 -1.60 9.50 13.72
C LYS A 230 -1.56 7.98 13.71
N ILE A 231 -2.26 7.37 14.67
CA ILE A 231 -2.42 5.91 14.75
C ILE A 231 -3.76 5.48 14.18
N ASN A 232 -3.94 4.19 13.90
CA ASN A 232 -5.20 3.61 13.46
C ASN A 232 -5.99 3.03 14.65
N LEU A 233 -7.13 3.63 14.97
CA LEU A 233 -8.06 3.15 16.01
C LEU A 233 -9.42 2.75 15.41
N THR A 234 -9.44 2.17 14.20
CA THR A 234 -10.69 1.77 13.51
C THR A 234 -11.55 0.83 14.37
N THR A 235 -10.95 -0.06 15.15
CA THR A 235 -11.71 -1.04 15.96
C THR A 235 -12.13 -0.47 17.32
N CYS A 236 -11.64 0.72 17.64
CA CYS A 236 -12.01 1.56 18.77
C CYS A 236 -12.77 2.82 18.31
N ASN A 237 -13.50 2.74 17.20
CA ASN A 237 -14.16 3.88 16.57
C ASN A 237 -15.17 4.58 17.49
N ALA A 238 -15.13 5.91 17.53
CA ALA A 238 -15.96 6.74 18.37
C ALA A 238 -17.45 6.76 17.99
N ARG A 239 -17.78 6.53 16.72
CA ARG A 239 -19.16 6.41 16.24
C ARG A 239 -19.92 5.26 16.92
N SER A 240 -19.20 4.21 17.33
CA SER A 240 -19.79 3.07 18.05
C SER A 240 -20.12 3.39 19.51
N GLY A 241 -19.89 4.64 19.97
CA GLY A 241 -20.15 5.06 21.35
C GLY A 241 -19.42 4.15 22.35
N THR A 242 -20.17 3.63 23.32
CA THR A 242 -19.62 2.75 24.36
C THR A 242 -19.45 1.28 23.93
N ALA A 243 -19.85 0.91 22.70
CA ALA A 243 -19.83 -0.49 22.25
C ALA A 243 -18.41 -1.00 21.97
N THR A 244 -17.47 -0.14 21.56
CA THR A 244 -16.09 -0.54 21.28
C THR A 244 -15.16 -0.19 22.45
N VAL A 245 -15.38 0.94 23.12
CA VAL A 245 -14.60 1.41 24.27
C VAL A 245 -15.54 1.99 25.33
N ALA A 246 -15.35 1.64 26.61
CA ALA A 246 -16.17 2.16 27.71
C ALA A 246 -15.81 3.61 28.08
N ILE A 247 -16.11 4.56 27.18
CA ILE A 247 -15.80 5.99 27.30
C ILE A 247 -16.46 6.70 28.50
N GLY A 248 -17.53 6.13 29.07
CA GLY A 248 -18.18 6.64 30.28
C GLY A 248 -17.53 6.20 31.60
N GLY A 249 -16.39 5.51 31.55
CA GLY A 249 -15.76 4.95 32.74
C GLY A 249 -14.32 4.49 32.50
N SER A 250 -14.10 3.18 32.43
CA SER A 250 -12.77 2.58 32.48
C SER A 250 -11.91 2.76 31.23
N TYR A 251 -12.49 3.21 30.10
CA TYR A 251 -11.82 3.24 28.79
C TYR A 251 -11.36 1.87 28.28
N GLU A 252 -11.88 0.78 28.85
CA GLU A 252 -11.56 -0.57 28.41
C GLU A 252 -12.19 -0.88 27.05
N LYS A 253 -11.43 -1.56 26.19
CA LYS A 253 -11.96 -2.12 24.94
C LYS A 253 -12.96 -3.24 25.25
N GLN A 254 -14.13 -3.14 24.62
CA GLN A 254 -15.30 -3.96 24.95
C GLN A 254 -15.45 -5.15 23.99
N ASN A 255 -16.01 -6.25 24.49
CA ASN A 255 -16.42 -7.43 23.70
C ASN A 255 -17.89 -7.33 23.29
N ALA A 256 -18.32 -6.19 22.73
CA ALA A 256 -19.75 -5.96 22.46
C ALA A 256 -20.27 -6.64 21.17
N TYR A 257 -19.39 -7.21 20.35
CA TYR A 257 -19.77 -7.90 19.11
C TYR A 257 -20.06 -9.38 19.35
N SER A 258 -20.87 -9.96 18.47
CA SER A 258 -21.49 -11.29 18.64
C SER A 258 -20.51 -12.46 18.74
N ASP A 259 -19.25 -12.28 18.32
CA ASP A 259 -18.22 -13.31 18.40
C ASP A 259 -17.55 -13.41 19.78
N GLY A 260 -17.82 -12.47 20.69
CA GLY A 260 -17.27 -12.45 22.05
C GLY A 260 -15.77 -12.15 22.14
N HIS A 261 -15.12 -11.78 21.02
CA HIS A 261 -13.67 -11.65 20.91
C HIS A 261 -13.22 -10.29 20.36
N TRP A 262 -14.11 -9.29 20.27
CA TRP A 262 -13.80 -7.97 19.71
C TRP A 262 -12.56 -7.29 20.33
N ARG A 263 -12.27 -7.50 21.61
CA ARG A 263 -11.06 -7.01 22.28
C ARG A 263 -9.77 -7.51 21.60
N ASN A 264 -9.84 -8.66 20.93
CA ASN A 264 -8.73 -9.27 20.20
C ASN A 264 -8.65 -8.83 18.72
N THR A 265 -9.51 -7.91 18.27
CA THR A 265 -9.24 -7.15 17.04
C THR A 265 -8.06 -6.21 17.28
N ILE A 266 -7.18 -6.07 16.30
CA ILE A 266 -5.94 -5.30 16.49
C ILE A 266 -6.13 -3.83 16.15
N ASP A 267 -5.41 -3.00 16.88
CA ASP A 267 -5.09 -1.61 16.51
C ASP A 267 -3.55 -1.52 16.45
N ASN A 268 -2.96 -0.32 16.42
CA ASN A 268 -1.49 -0.22 16.60
C ASN A 268 -1.06 -0.84 17.94
N SER A 269 0.00 -1.64 17.91
CA SER A 269 0.52 -2.32 19.09
C SER A 269 1.14 -1.33 20.08
N PRO A 270 0.80 -1.42 21.39
CA PRO A 270 1.40 -0.56 22.39
C PRO A 270 2.92 -0.71 22.44
N GLN A 271 3.47 -1.89 22.13
CA GLN A 271 4.92 -2.13 22.09
C GLN A 271 5.61 -1.36 20.95
N MET A 272 4.96 -1.25 19.78
CA MET A 272 5.44 -0.44 18.66
C MET A 272 5.41 1.05 18.99
N LEU A 273 4.29 1.51 19.57
CA LEU A 273 4.13 2.90 19.99
C LEU A 273 5.11 3.27 21.10
N LEU A 274 5.34 2.39 22.08
CA LEU A 274 6.30 2.60 23.16
C LEU A 274 7.72 2.74 22.60
N SER A 275 8.09 1.85 21.66
CA SER A 275 9.40 1.90 21.00
C SER A 275 9.60 3.19 20.21
N LEU A 276 8.56 3.68 19.52
CA LEU A 276 8.60 4.96 18.81
C LEU A 276 8.74 6.15 19.78
N LEU A 277 7.99 6.17 20.90
CA LEU A 277 8.11 7.21 21.91
C LEU A 277 9.51 7.24 22.55
N ARG A 278 10.09 6.06 22.85
CA ARG A 278 11.48 5.96 23.33
C ARG A 278 12.46 6.55 22.32
N GLN A 279 12.28 6.27 21.02
CA GLN A 279 13.10 6.84 19.95
C GLN A 279 12.96 8.37 19.86
N LEU A 280 11.75 8.91 19.92
CA LEU A 280 11.53 10.36 19.84
C LEU A 280 12.09 11.10 21.07
N VAL A 281 11.79 10.62 22.28
CA VAL A 281 12.15 11.31 23.52
C VAL A 281 13.62 11.12 23.86
N TYR A 282 14.11 9.88 23.87
CA TYR A 282 15.44 9.58 24.39
C TYR A 282 16.54 9.61 23.33
N THR A 283 16.20 9.49 22.04
CA THR A 283 17.19 9.52 20.96
C THR A 283 17.12 10.83 20.17
N ALA A 284 15.93 11.21 19.68
CA ALA A 284 15.77 12.44 18.90
C ALA A 284 15.72 13.71 19.76
N GLY A 285 15.45 13.57 21.08
CA GLY A 285 15.41 14.69 22.02
C GLY A 285 14.14 15.54 21.93
N VAL A 286 13.04 14.96 21.45
CA VAL A 286 11.73 15.63 21.44
C VAL A 286 11.16 15.64 22.85
N ASP A 287 10.86 16.82 23.37
CA ASP A 287 10.20 16.94 24.68
C ASP A 287 8.82 16.27 24.64
N GLN A 288 8.47 15.50 25.67
CA GLN A 288 7.18 14.82 25.77
C GLN A 288 5.99 15.77 25.59
N THR A 289 6.09 17.01 26.10
CA THR A 289 5.01 18.02 25.98
C THR A 289 4.79 18.50 24.54
N ASN A 290 5.70 18.15 23.63
CA ASN A 290 5.60 18.47 22.20
C ASN A 290 5.17 17.25 21.36
N ILE A 291 4.82 16.12 22.00
CA ILE A 291 4.36 14.91 21.32
C ILE A 291 2.86 14.74 21.53
N PHE A 292 2.15 14.58 20.41
CA PHE A 292 0.72 14.25 20.38
C PHE A 292 0.56 12.88 19.74
N LEU A 293 -0.17 11.96 20.36
CA LEU A 293 -0.31 10.59 19.85
C LEU A 293 -1.78 10.17 19.93
N GLY A 294 -2.38 9.77 18.81
CA GLY A 294 -3.82 9.48 18.80
C GLY A 294 -4.49 9.33 17.45
N ASP A 295 -5.82 9.23 17.50
CA ASP A 295 -6.71 9.17 16.33
C ASP A 295 -7.93 10.07 16.57
N PRO A 296 -8.17 11.11 15.75
CA PRO A 296 -9.33 11.99 15.89
C PRO A 296 -10.68 11.27 15.80
N THR A 297 -10.76 10.10 15.16
CA THR A 297 -12.01 9.33 14.97
C THR A 297 -12.15 8.12 15.89
N GLY A 298 -11.09 7.77 16.63
CA GLY A 298 -11.08 6.65 17.57
C GLY A 298 -11.11 7.11 19.02
N ASN A 299 -11.29 6.16 19.93
CA ASN A 299 -11.13 6.33 21.37
C ASN A 299 -9.85 5.61 21.81
N PHE A 300 -8.96 6.29 22.54
CA PHE A 300 -7.66 5.75 22.92
C PHE A 300 -7.85 4.71 24.05
N PRO A 301 -7.74 3.41 23.82
CA PRO A 301 -8.15 2.41 24.80
C PRO A 301 -7.19 2.32 25.99
N ALA A 302 -7.68 1.82 27.12
CA ALA A 302 -6.91 1.65 28.36
C ALA A 302 -5.65 0.78 28.18
N TYR A 303 -5.71 -0.26 27.36
CA TYR A 303 -4.56 -1.16 27.15
C TYR A 303 -3.36 -0.46 26.49
N GLN A 304 -3.58 0.58 25.68
CA GLN A 304 -2.50 1.43 25.15
C GLN A 304 -2.05 2.42 26.21
N TRP A 305 -2.99 3.15 26.82
CA TRP A 305 -2.68 4.14 27.86
C TRP A 305 -1.82 3.55 28.99
N ASN A 306 -2.21 2.40 29.53
CA ASN A 306 -1.54 1.76 30.66
C ASN A 306 -0.12 1.29 30.34
N GLN A 307 0.23 1.10 29.07
CA GLN A 307 1.58 0.72 28.65
C GLN A 307 2.46 1.92 28.29
N LEU A 308 1.87 3.02 27.83
CA LEU A 308 2.61 4.18 27.35
C LEU A 308 2.75 5.27 28.42
N HIS A 309 1.65 5.64 29.06
CA HIS A 309 1.57 6.78 29.97
C HIS A 309 2.50 6.66 31.20
N PRO A 310 2.73 5.48 31.82
CA PRO A 310 3.64 5.40 32.98
C PRO A 310 5.08 5.86 32.68
N GLU A 311 5.58 5.65 31.46
CA GLU A 311 6.91 6.11 31.04
C GLU A 311 6.87 7.51 30.41
N PHE A 312 5.76 7.85 29.77
CA PHE A 312 5.59 9.10 29.02
C PHE A 312 4.36 9.91 29.50
N PRO A 313 4.31 10.33 30.78
CA PRO A 313 3.12 10.95 31.35
C PRO A 313 2.80 12.34 30.78
N ASN A 314 3.79 12.98 30.14
CA ASN A 314 3.62 14.33 29.59
C ASN A 314 3.30 14.33 28.09
N VAL A 315 3.18 13.16 27.46
CA VAL A 315 2.72 13.03 26.06
C VAL A 315 1.21 13.30 26.00
N HIS A 316 0.78 14.03 24.99
CA HIS A 316 -0.62 14.33 24.77
C HIS A 316 -1.31 13.19 24.00
N TYR A 317 -1.84 12.20 24.73
CA TYR A 317 -2.66 11.14 24.15
C TYR A 317 -4.04 11.69 23.80
N PHE A 318 -4.33 11.84 22.51
CA PHE A 318 -5.57 12.46 22.04
C PHE A 318 -6.53 11.44 21.42
N ASP A 319 -7.83 11.69 21.58
CA ASP A 319 -8.87 10.87 20.96
C ASP A 319 -10.16 11.66 20.72
N ASN A 320 -11.20 11.01 20.22
CA ASN A 320 -12.44 11.67 19.84
C ASN A 320 -13.20 12.24 21.05
N PHE A 321 -13.31 11.52 22.17
CA PHE A 321 -14.18 11.95 23.28
C PHE A 321 -13.44 12.69 24.41
N GLY A 322 -12.20 12.33 24.69
CA GLY A 322 -11.40 12.75 25.84
C GLY A 322 -11.98 12.27 27.18
N GLY A 323 -11.11 12.07 28.17
CA GLY A 323 -11.50 11.50 29.46
C GLY A 323 -10.44 10.57 30.03
N SER A 324 -10.50 10.32 31.34
CA SER A 324 -9.52 9.48 32.06
C SER A 324 -8.06 9.84 31.73
N GLY A 325 -7.77 11.14 31.63
CA GLY A 325 -6.45 11.70 31.31
C GLY A 325 -6.19 12.00 29.82
N ARG A 326 -7.01 11.50 28.90
CA ARG A 326 -6.84 11.71 27.45
C ARG A 326 -7.29 13.11 27.04
N LEU A 327 -6.57 13.69 26.10
CA LEU A 327 -6.90 14.94 25.46
C LEU A 327 -8.08 14.76 24.50
N ARG A 328 -9.19 15.45 24.76
CA ARG A 328 -10.28 15.55 23.80
C ARG A 328 -9.81 16.31 22.57
N THR A 329 -9.96 15.71 21.39
CA THR A 329 -9.59 16.36 20.14
C THR A 329 -10.63 17.41 19.75
N GLU A 330 -10.21 18.63 19.41
CA GLU A 330 -11.09 19.70 18.92
C GLU A 330 -10.74 20.12 17.48
N LEU A 331 -11.68 20.78 16.79
CA LEU A 331 -11.41 21.40 15.49
C LEU A 331 -10.51 22.62 15.69
N SER A 332 -9.54 22.81 14.79
CA SER A 332 -8.81 24.07 14.67
C SER A 332 -9.53 25.03 13.72
N SER A 333 -8.97 26.23 13.53
CA SER A 333 -9.38 27.16 12.47
C SER A 333 -8.71 26.89 11.11
N VAL A 334 -7.88 25.85 10.98
CA VAL A 334 -7.16 25.52 9.74
C VAL A 334 -8.06 24.71 8.81
N PRO A 335 -8.49 25.26 7.67
CA PRO A 335 -9.39 24.54 6.76
C PRO A 335 -8.65 23.43 6.01
N PHE A 336 -9.37 22.35 5.72
CA PHE A 336 -8.94 21.30 4.80
C PHE A 336 -9.76 21.37 3.51
N TYR A 337 -9.12 21.30 2.35
CA TYR A 337 -9.81 21.42 1.07
C TYR A 337 -9.79 20.13 0.26
N TRP A 338 -10.95 19.81 -0.33
CA TRP A 338 -11.13 18.73 -1.28
C TRP A 338 -11.05 19.28 -2.71
N SER A 339 -10.36 18.58 -3.59
CA SER A 339 -10.26 18.92 -5.02
C SER A 339 -11.57 18.67 -5.76
N VAL A 340 -12.33 17.67 -5.30
CA VAL A 340 -13.68 17.37 -5.79
C VAL A 340 -14.65 17.35 -4.61
N THR A 341 -15.71 18.15 -4.70
CA THR A 341 -16.78 18.11 -3.71
C THR A 341 -17.82 17.07 -4.12
N ASN A 342 -17.80 15.92 -3.44
CA ASN A 342 -18.70 14.78 -3.67
C ASN A 342 -19.74 14.61 -2.52
N ALA A 343 -20.08 15.71 -1.86
CA ALA A 343 -21.12 15.76 -0.82
C ALA A 343 -22.52 15.54 -1.41
N THR A 344 -23.52 15.38 -0.54
CA THR A 344 -24.92 15.15 -0.98
C THR A 344 -25.44 16.38 -1.71
N ALA A 345 -25.92 16.17 -2.94
CA ALA A 345 -26.45 17.24 -3.80
C ALA A 345 -27.70 17.89 -3.18
N GLY A 346 -27.83 19.21 -3.36
CA GLY A 346 -28.98 19.99 -2.86
C GLY A 346 -28.93 20.31 -1.36
N GLN A 347 -27.88 19.92 -0.64
CA GLN A 347 -27.64 20.30 0.75
C GLN A 347 -26.41 21.21 0.86
N PRO A 348 -26.36 22.17 1.81
CA PRO A 348 -25.16 22.96 2.05
C PRO A 348 -23.99 22.05 2.42
N VAL A 349 -22.84 22.25 1.77
CA VAL A 349 -21.63 21.47 2.05
C VAL A 349 -20.96 22.02 3.31
N VAL A 350 -20.55 21.13 4.20
CA VAL A 350 -19.82 21.49 5.42
C VAL A 350 -18.32 21.47 5.17
N GLN A 351 -17.64 22.54 5.59
CA GLN A 351 -16.18 22.70 5.48
C GLN A 351 -15.48 21.83 6.52
N ASP A 352 -14.52 21.01 6.07
CA ASP A 352 -13.63 20.27 6.98
C ASP A 352 -12.57 21.21 7.58
N TYR A 353 -12.25 21.01 8.85
CA TYR A 353 -11.14 21.67 9.53
C TYR A 353 -10.21 20.62 10.12
N VAL A 354 -8.92 20.89 10.06
CA VAL A 354 -7.90 19.98 10.60
C VAL A 354 -8.00 19.98 12.13
N PRO A 355 -7.99 18.82 12.80
CA PRO A 355 -7.98 18.76 14.26
C PRO A 355 -6.75 19.43 14.88
N VAL A 356 -6.90 20.05 16.05
CA VAL A 356 -5.84 20.83 16.72
C VAL A 356 -4.48 20.10 16.79
N PRO A 357 -4.38 18.83 17.25
CA PRO A 357 -3.07 18.15 17.33
C PRO A 357 -2.34 18.06 15.98
N LEU A 358 -3.07 17.91 14.86
CA LEU A 358 -2.48 17.80 13.53
C LEU A 358 -2.24 19.19 12.90
N ALA A 359 -3.12 20.14 13.19
CA ALA A 359 -3.01 21.52 12.71
C ALA A 359 -1.79 22.23 13.32
N GLU A 360 -1.49 22.00 14.59
CA GLU A 360 -0.36 22.61 15.30
C GLU A 360 0.96 21.87 15.13
N ALA A 361 0.96 20.66 14.59
CA ALA A 361 2.17 19.88 14.41
C ALA A 361 3.12 20.54 13.38
N ASP A 362 4.41 20.54 13.70
CA ASP A 362 5.49 20.81 12.75
C ASP A 362 5.81 19.57 11.91
N TYR A 363 5.61 18.40 12.51
CA TYR A 363 5.93 17.10 11.92
C TYR A 363 4.81 16.10 12.22
N LEU A 364 4.36 15.36 11.21
CA LEU A 364 3.48 14.20 11.39
C LEU A 364 4.26 12.90 11.23
N ILE A 365 3.89 11.89 12.00
CA ILE A 365 4.22 10.49 11.76
C ILE A 365 2.91 9.77 11.53
N ASP A 366 2.78 9.11 10.39
CA ASP A 366 1.65 8.25 10.09
C ASP A 366 2.02 6.81 10.47
N PHE A 367 1.30 6.22 11.42
CA PHE A 367 1.54 4.85 11.87
C PHE A 367 0.29 4.00 11.64
N ALA A 368 0.18 3.43 10.45
CA ALA A 368 -0.93 2.57 10.06
C ALA A 368 -0.79 1.15 10.65
N VAL A 369 -1.86 0.36 10.47
CA VAL A 369 -1.88 -1.08 10.75
C VAL A 369 -1.96 -1.81 9.41
N LEU A 370 -1.16 -2.85 9.21
CA LEU A 370 -1.16 -3.67 8.01
C LEU A 370 -2.45 -4.48 7.93
N LYS A 371 -3.43 -4.06 7.11
CA LYS A 371 -4.69 -4.82 6.98
C LYS A 371 -5.39 -4.70 5.63
N GLY A 372 -6.19 -5.72 5.33
CA GLY A 372 -7.17 -5.70 4.24
C GLY A 372 -8.38 -4.82 4.54
N HIS A 373 -9.23 -4.58 3.54
CA HIS A 373 -10.51 -3.87 3.70
C HIS A 373 -11.46 -4.23 2.55
N SER A 374 -12.73 -3.86 2.68
CA SER A 374 -13.70 -3.86 1.57
C SER A 374 -13.31 -3.03 0.35
N VAL A 375 -12.32 -2.15 0.49
CA VAL A 375 -11.77 -1.32 -0.60
C VAL A 375 -10.41 -1.85 -1.08
N GLY A 376 -10.05 -3.07 -0.68
CA GLY A 376 -8.76 -3.71 -0.94
C GLY A 376 -7.87 -3.70 0.29
N VAL A 377 -7.29 -2.54 0.63
CA VAL A 377 -6.32 -2.41 1.73
C VAL A 377 -6.59 -1.20 2.62
N THR A 378 -6.09 -1.24 3.85
CA THR A 378 -5.92 -0.06 4.73
C THR A 378 -4.47 0.03 5.15
N LEU A 379 -3.81 1.09 4.69
CA LEU A 379 -2.38 1.36 4.91
C LEU A 379 -2.22 2.84 5.30
N CYS A 380 -1.06 3.46 5.06
CA CYS A 380 -0.77 4.83 5.49
C CYS A 380 -1.75 5.84 4.89
N THR A 381 -1.90 5.85 3.56
CA THR A 381 -2.76 6.83 2.89
C THR A 381 -4.21 6.74 3.37
N LYS A 382 -4.73 5.51 3.57
CA LYS A 382 -6.08 5.31 4.10
C LYS A 382 -6.18 5.58 5.61
N ASN A 383 -5.10 5.53 6.37
CA ASN A 383 -5.11 5.89 7.80
C ASN A 383 -5.51 7.36 8.01
N PHE A 384 -5.22 8.24 7.05
CA PHE A 384 -5.70 9.62 7.04
C PHE A 384 -7.22 9.78 6.86
N HIS A 385 -7.96 8.73 6.48
CA HIS A 385 -9.43 8.77 6.55
C HIS A 385 -9.94 9.07 7.97
N GLY A 386 -9.16 8.69 9.00
CA GLY A 386 -9.44 9.01 10.39
C GLY A 386 -8.79 10.30 10.88
N ALA A 387 -8.07 11.04 10.05
CA ALA A 387 -7.33 12.24 10.48
C ALA A 387 -8.19 13.50 10.55
N LEU A 388 -9.43 13.44 10.05
CA LEU A 388 -10.43 14.47 10.27
C LEU A 388 -11.26 14.09 11.49
N LEU A 389 -11.73 15.07 12.26
CA LEU A 389 -12.49 14.81 13.50
C LEU A 389 -13.81 14.06 13.26
N ARG A 390 -14.33 14.19 12.03
CA ARG A 390 -15.51 13.50 11.54
C ARG A 390 -15.13 12.17 10.88
N CYS A 391 -16.02 11.19 10.94
CA CYS A 391 -15.83 9.92 10.25
C CYS A 391 -15.92 10.09 8.71
N PRO A 392 -15.41 9.13 7.93
CA PRO A 392 -15.45 9.14 6.46
C PRO A 392 -16.81 9.39 5.82
N ASP A 393 -17.89 8.97 6.47
CA ASP A 393 -19.28 9.14 6.01
C ASP A 393 -19.96 10.42 6.52
N GLY A 394 -19.24 11.27 7.26
CA GLY A 394 -19.72 12.56 7.75
C GLY A 394 -20.24 12.57 9.18
N TYR A 395 -20.18 11.44 9.91
CA TYR A 395 -20.52 11.45 11.35
C TYR A 395 -19.56 12.35 12.13
N PHE A 396 -20.10 13.30 12.88
CA PHE A 396 -19.37 14.20 13.77
C PHE A 396 -20.03 14.17 15.16
N ARG A 397 -19.22 13.93 16.19
CA ARG A 397 -19.70 13.75 17.58
C ARG A 397 -20.43 14.97 18.16
N ASP A 398 -20.19 16.17 17.64
CA ASP A 398 -20.76 17.42 18.14
C ASP A 398 -21.67 18.10 17.08
N ALA A 399 -22.21 17.33 16.13
CA ALA A 399 -22.99 17.84 14.99
C ALA A 399 -24.20 18.70 15.40
N PHE A 400 -24.84 18.38 16.53
CA PHE A 400 -26.03 19.08 17.02
C PHE A 400 -25.83 19.72 18.40
N GLY A 401 -24.58 19.85 18.85
CA GLY A 401 -24.19 20.35 20.17
C GLY A 401 -23.18 19.42 20.87
N PRO A 402 -22.66 19.80 22.04
CA PRO A 402 -21.64 19.01 22.74
C PRO A 402 -22.10 17.58 23.03
N ASN A 403 -21.36 16.61 22.50
CA ASN A 403 -21.64 15.17 22.52
C ASN A 403 -23.01 14.78 21.94
N GLN A 404 -23.58 15.61 21.08
CA GLN A 404 -24.80 15.34 20.32
C GLN A 404 -24.43 14.99 18.88
N GLY A 405 -24.02 13.74 18.70
CA GLY A 405 -23.49 13.25 17.42
C GLY A 405 -24.52 13.20 16.31
N GLY A 406 -24.04 13.33 15.07
CA GLY A 406 -24.88 13.32 13.88
C GLY A 406 -24.07 13.31 12.60
N THR A 407 -24.72 12.98 11.49
CA THR A 407 -24.10 13.03 10.17
C THR A 407 -24.37 14.39 9.53
N LEU A 408 -23.30 15.12 9.21
CA LEU A 408 -23.36 16.37 8.47
C LEU A 408 -22.94 16.16 7.01
N ASN A 409 -23.29 17.11 6.14
CA ASN A 409 -23.03 17.03 4.70
C ASN A 409 -21.59 17.41 4.32
N TYR A 410 -20.61 16.68 4.84
CA TYR A 410 -19.21 16.76 4.42
C TYR A 410 -19.01 16.10 3.04
N ALA A 411 -17.86 16.36 2.41
CA ALA A 411 -17.39 15.52 1.31
C ALA A 411 -17.24 14.08 1.80
N ASN A 412 -17.86 13.14 1.10
CA ASN A 412 -17.95 11.76 1.54
C ASN A 412 -16.72 10.98 1.05
N MET A 413 -15.90 10.50 1.97
CA MET A 413 -14.67 9.79 1.59
C MET A 413 -14.97 8.38 1.07
N HIS A 414 -16.07 7.73 1.51
CA HIS A 414 -16.43 6.38 1.05
C HIS A 414 -16.84 6.35 -0.42
N THR A 415 -17.55 7.37 -0.91
CA THR A 415 -17.95 7.44 -2.32
C THR A 415 -16.76 7.61 -3.27
N SER A 416 -15.61 8.03 -2.77
CA SER A 416 -14.34 8.08 -3.53
C SER A 416 -13.56 6.76 -3.51
N THR A 417 -14.01 5.75 -2.78
CA THR A 417 -13.30 4.45 -2.70
C THR A 417 -13.75 3.49 -3.80
N ALA A 418 -13.05 2.36 -3.95
CA ALA A 418 -13.35 1.36 -4.97
C ALA A 418 -14.46 0.37 -4.61
N ASP A 419 -15.01 0.46 -3.40
CA ASP A 419 -16.01 -0.50 -2.91
C ASP A 419 -17.41 -0.19 -3.47
N PRO A 420 -17.97 -1.05 -4.35
CA PRO A 420 -19.26 -0.81 -4.97
C PRO A 420 -20.45 -0.87 -3.98
N TYR A 421 -20.26 -1.42 -2.78
CA TYR A 421 -21.29 -1.45 -1.74
C TYR A 421 -21.26 -0.21 -0.83
N LEU A 422 -20.16 0.54 -0.83
CA LEU A 422 -19.98 1.77 -0.05
C LEU A 422 -20.02 3.01 -0.95
N PRO A 423 -21.16 3.21 -1.63
CA PRO A 423 -21.34 3.97 -2.89
C PRO A 423 -20.07 4.35 -3.68
N GLY A 424 -19.06 3.48 -3.70
CA GLY A 424 -17.79 3.72 -4.35
C GLY A 424 -17.83 3.41 -5.84
N VAL A 425 -16.76 3.79 -6.53
CA VAL A 425 -16.57 3.52 -7.95
C VAL A 425 -15.37 2.57 -8.12
N PRO A 426 -15.63 1.28 -8.43
CA PRO A 426 -14.58 0.32 -8.76
C PRO A 426 -13.82 0.73 -10.02
N GLY A 427 -12.64 0.16 -10.22
CA GLY A 427 -11.83 0.41 -11.40
C GLY A 427 -10.75 1.47 -11.19
N LEU A 428 -10.00 1.70 -12.27
CA LEU A 428 -8.94 2.69 -12.32
C LEU A 428 -9.44 4.00 -12.95
N GLY A 429 -8.75 5.11 -12.67
CA GLY A 429 -9.02 6.41 -13.26
C GLY A 429 -10.21 7.13 -12.63
N HIS A 430 -10.35 7.03 -11.31
CA HIS A 430 -11.35 7.76 -10.55
C HIS A 430 -10.70 8.73 -9.56
N TYR A 431 -11.41 9.81 -9.24
CA TYR A 431 -11.01 10.67 -8.13
C TYR A 431 -10.96 9.86 -6.82
N ARG A 432 -9.82 9.92 -6.13
CA ARG A 432 -9.63 9.28 -4.82
C ARG A 432 -9.32 10.35 -3.78
N ALA A 433 -10.20 10.51 -2.79
CA ALA A 433 -10.00 11.48 -1.69
C ALA A 433 -8.70 11.25 -0.89
N MET A 434 -8.22 10.00 -0.90
CA MET A 434 -6.90 9.61 -0.37
C MET A 434 -5.75 10.47 -0.91
N VAL A 435 -5.80 10.88 -2.19
CA VAL A 435 -4.77 11.70 -2.82
C VAL A 435 -4.79 13.14 -2.27
N ASP A 436 -5.98 13.69 -2.00
CA ASP A 436 -6.10 15.01 -1.36
C ASP A 436 -5.57 15.02 0.07
N LEU A 437 -5.88 13.99 0.86
CA LEU A 437 -5.37 13.85 2.22
C LEU A 437 -3.84 13.79 2.25
N LEU A 438 -3.25 13.01 1.32
CA LEU A 438 -1.82 12.83 1.21
C LEU A 438 -1.10 14.06 0.62
N GLY A 439 -1.73 14.73 -0.35
CA GLY A 439 -1.17 15.92 -1.00
C GLY A 439 -1.41 17.24 -0.25
N SER A 440 -2.26 17.22 0.78
CA SER A 440 -2.62 18.44 1.52
C SER A 440 -1.44 19.02 2.30
N PRO A 441 -1.16 20.33 2.18
CA PRO A 441 -0.06 20.99 2.90
C PRO A 441 -0.25 21.01 4.42
N VAL A 442 -1.46 20.75 4.91
CA VAL A 442 -1.79 20.76 6.35
C VAL A 442 -1.95 19.36 6.95
N LEU A 443 -1.82 18.31 6.12
CA LEU A 443 -1.80 16.90 6.53
C LEU A 443 -0.60 16.18 5.91
N GLY A 444 -0.75 15.48 4.77
CA GLY A 444 0.34 14.67 4.22
C GLY A 444 1.61 15.45 3.88
N GLY A 445 1.50 16.75 3.56
CA GLY A 445 2.63 17.68 3.42
C GLY A 445 3.36 18.00 4.73
N LYS A 446 2.88 17.54 5.89
CA LYS A 446 3.59 17.61 7.17
C LYS A 446 4.21 16.27 7.58
N THR A 447 3.96 15.19 6.84
CA THR A 447 4.35 13.85 7.26
C THR A 447 5.82 13.57 7.00
N LEU A 448 6.56 13.38 8.08
CA LEU A 448 8.01 13.17 8.09
C LEU A 448 8.38 11.71 7.81
N LEU A 449 7.53 10.78 8.25
CA LEU A 449 7.78 9.35 8.27
C LEU A 449 6.45 8.59 8.24
N PHE A 450 6.40 7.56 7.40
CA PHE A 450 5.30 6.63 7.26
C PHE A 450 5.73 5.27 7.82
N LEU A 451 4.91 4.71 8.70
CA LEU A 451 5.15 3.44 9.38
C LEU A 451 3.91 2.55 9.23
N VAL A 452 4.12 1.24 9.07
CA VAL A 452 3.03 0.25 9.10
C VAL A 452 3.35 -0.83 10.14
N ASP A 453 2.47 -0.95 11.13
CA ASP A 453 2.51 -2.01 12.13
C ASP A 453 1.97 -3.31 11.52
N GLY A 454 2.88 -4.26 11.31
CA GLY A 454 2.60 -5.57 10.78
C GLY A 454 2.91 -6.68 11.77
N LEU A 455 2.84 -6.45 13.10
CA LEU A 455 3.10 -7.51 14.07
C LEU A 455 2.13 -8.69 13.91
N PHE A 456 0.85 -8.41 13.67
CA PHE A 456 -0.21 -9.43 13.62
C PHE A 456 -0.92 -9.56 12.27
N GLY A 457 -1.05 -8.47 11.50
CA GLY A 457 -1.74 -8.43 10.19
C GLY A 457 -3.26 -8.61 10.30
N GLY A 458 -4.03 -7.58 9.95
CA GLY A 458 -5.50 -7.61 10.01
C GLY A 458 -6.13 -8.10 8.72
N TYR A 459 -6.97 -9.14 8.80
CA TYR A 459 -7.62 -9.76 7.64
C TYR A 459 -8.48 -8.79 6.85
N TYR A 460 -9.28 -7.99 7.56
CA TYR A 460 -10.31 -7.12 6.97
C TYR A 460 -10.44 -5.79 7.75
N TRP A 461 -11.49 -4.99 7.48
CA TRP A 461 -11.63 -3.65 8.09
C TRP A 461 -11.66 -3.67 9.62
N ASP A 462 -12.25 -4.73 10.18
CA ASP A 462 -12.36 -5.04 11.61
C ASP A 462 -11.01 -5.42 12.22
N SER A 463 -9.96 -5.50 11.40
CA SER A 463 -8.59 -5.83 11.80
C SER A 463 -8.53 -7.17 12.54
N HIS A 464 -9.31 -8.16 12.10
CA HIS A 464 -9.25 -9.51 12.65
C HIS A 464 -7.86 -10.12 12.38
N PRO A 465 -7.00 -10.35 13.39
CA PRO A 465 -5.63 -10.79 13.16
C PRO A 465 -5.56 -12.23 12.64
N LYS A 466 -4.68 -12.50 11.67
CA LYS A 466 -4.44 -13.84 11.13
C LYS A 466 -2.95 -14.11 11.00
N LYS A 467 -2.54 -15.36 11.26
CA LYS A 467 -1.21 -15.84 10.88
C LYS A 467 -1.13 -15.97 9.36
N TRP A 468 0.03 -15.68 8.80
CA TRP A 468 0.25 -15.62 7.36
C TRP A 468 0.84 -16.92 6.86
N THR A 469 0.32 -17.41 5.75
CA THR A 469 0.74 -18.66 5.10
C THR A 469 1.87 -18.44 4.09
N SER A 470 1.95 -17.26 3.50
CA SER A 470 2.99 -16.90 2.55
C SER A 470 4.39 -16.91 3.16
N ALA A 471 5.41 -17.14 2.33
CA ALA A 471 6.80 -17.09 2.77
C ALA A 471 7.24 -15.62 2.98
N PRO A 472 7.99 -15.31 4.07
CA PRO A 472 8.67 -16.24 4.98
C PRO A 472 7.89 -16.61 6.25
N PHE A 473 6.62 -16.25 6.36
CA PHE A 473 5.83 -16.38 7.58
C PHE A 473 5.42 -17.83 7.84
N ASN A 474 5.08 -18.60 6.80
CA ASN A 474 4.92 -20.06 6.84
C ASN A 474 4.01 -20.55 8.00
N GLY A 475 2.87 -19.90 8.19
CA GLY A 475 1.90 -20.20 9.25
C GLY A 475 2.16 -19.48 10.59
N ASN A 476 3.04 -18.48 10.62
CA ASN A 476 3.32 -17.64 11.80
C ASN A 476 2.75 -16.23 11.67
N TRP A 477 2.82 -15.46 12.75
CA TRP A 477 2.49 -14.04 12.73
C TRP A 477 3.43 -13.28 11.78
N PRO A 478 2.93 -12.29 11.01
CA PRO A 478 3.76 -11.51 10.11
C PRO A 478 4.92 -10.82 10.82
N SER A 479 4.78 -10.47 12.11
CA SER A 479 5.88 -10.00 12.97
C SER A 479 6.77 -8.96 12.28
N SER A 480 6.13 -7.99 11.63
CA SER A 480 6.76 -7.07 10.68
C SER A 480 6.59 -5.61 11.08
N LEU A 481 7.55 -4.78 10.69
CA LEU A 481 7.46 -3.32 10.69
C LEU A 481 7.89 -2.81 9.31
N PHE A 482 7.11 -1.90 8.74
CA PHE A 482 7.48 -1.19 7.51
C PHE A 482 7.74 0.27 7.80
N ALA A 483 8.71 0.87 7.11
CA ALA A 483 9.02 2.30 7.22
C ALA A 483 9.43 2.91 5.87
N SER A 484 9.02 4.15 5.62
CA SER A 484 9.45 4.94 4.45
C SER A 484 9.23 6.43 4.65
N GLN A 485 9.91 7.24 3.83
CA GLN A 485 9.61 8.66 3.62
C GLN A 485 8.84 8.90 2.31
N ASP A 486 8.57 7.84 1.53
CA ASP A 486 7.74 7.85 0.32
C ASP A 486 6.40 7.15 0.61
N PRO A 487 5.29 7.90 0.68
CA PRO A 487 4.00 7.35 1.05
C PRO A 487 3.42 6.40 0.01
N VAL A 488 3.71 6.63 -1.26
CA VAL A 488 3.20 5.78 -2.34
C VAL A 488 4.00 4.48 -2.38
N ALA A 489 5.32 4.55 -2.17
CA ALA A 489 6.16 3.36 -2.14
C ALA A 489 5.79 2.41 -1.00
N ILE A 490 5.65 2.92 0.24
CA ILE A 490 5.31 2.05 1.39
C ILE A 490 3.95 1.38 1.24
N ASP A 491 2.95 2.10 0.72
CA ASP A 491 1.63 1.53 0.49
C ASP A 491 1.66 0.52 -0.68
N SER A 492 2.47 0.75 -1.72
CA SER A 492 2.69 -0.21 -2.83
C SER A 492 3.32 -1.51 -2.33
N VAL A 493 4.34 -1.41 -1.48
CA VAL A 493 4.98 -2.60 -0.87
C VAL A 493 3.99 -3.35 0.00
N CYS A 494 3.30 -2.66 0.91
CA CYS A 494 2.36 -3.33 1.81
C CYS A 494 1.15 -3.90 1.05
N TYR A 495 0.74 -3.27 -0.05
CA TYR A 495 -0.24 -3.82 -0.99
C TYR A 495 0.22 -5.16 -1.54
N ASP A 496 1.44 -5.26 -2.06
CA ASP A 496 1.98 -6.50 -2.62
C ASP A 496 2.02 -7.65 -1.58
N PHE A 497 2.36 -7.34 -0.32
CA PHE A 497 2.29 -8.29 0.80
C PHE A 497 0.87 -8.76 1.06
N LEU A 498 -0.10 -7.85 1.18
CA LEU A 498 -1.51 -8.18 1.43
C LEU A 498 -2.14 -8.91 0.24
N TYR A 499 -1.80 -8.53 -0.99
CA TYR A 499 -2.26 -9.17 -2.21
C TYR A 499 -1.77 -10.62 -2.30
N THR A 500 -0.53 -10.87 -1.90
CA THR A 500 0.04 -12.22 -1.85
C THR A 500 -0.65 -13.09 -0.80
N GLU A 501 -0.94 -12.53 0.37
CA GLU A 501 -1.53 -13.29 1.46
C GLU A 501 -3.05 -13.50 1.27
N TRP A 502 -3.78 -12.45 0.89
CA TRP A 502 -5.24 -12.45 0.76
C TRP A 502 -5.70 -11.82 -0.56
N PRO A 503 -5.42 -12.46 -1.71
CA PRO A 503 -5.76 -11.91 -3.02
C PRO A 503 -7.27 -11.66 -3.16
N ASN A 504 -8.13 -12.49 -2.57
CA ASN A 504 -9.57 -12.28 -2.63
C ASN A 504 -9.99 -10.97 -1.95
N VAL A 505 -9.45 -10.66 -0.76
CA VAL A 505 -9.76 -9.41 -0.06
C VAL A 505 -9.26 -8.21 -0.87
N VAL A 506 -8.04 -8.30 -1.40
CA VAL A 506 -7.42 -7.18 -2.13
C VAL A 506 -8.06 -6.95 -3.50
N GLU A 507 -8.39 -8.00 -4.25
CA GLU A 507 -9.01 -7.88 -5.58
C GLU A 507 -10.51 -7.62 -5.53
N ASN A 508 -11.19 -8.22 -4.55
CA ASN A 508 -12.64 -8.27 -4.51
C ASN A 508 -13.26 -7.44 -3.38
N GLY A 509 -12.46 -6.95 -2.45
CA GLY A 509 -13.00 -6.30 -1.25
C GLY A 509 -13.82 -7.26 -0.39
N SER A 510 -13.75 -8.57 -0.61
CA SER A 510 -14.43 -9.57 0.23
C SER A 510 -13.87 -10.96 -0.02
N ASP A 511 -14.19 -11.88 0.89
CA ASP A 511 -13.85 -13.31 0.75
C ASP A 511 -14.67 -14.01 -0.33
N SER A 512 -15.79 -13.41 -0.72
CA SER A 512 -16.75 -14.00 -1.64
C SER A 512 -16.44 -13.58 -3.07
N PRO A 513 -16.28 -14.51 -4.02
CA PRO A 513 -16.19 -14.18 -5.43
C PRO A 513 -17.47 -13.47 -5.90
N GLY A 514 -17.34 -12.44 -6.73
CA GLY A 514 -18.48 -11.75 -7.37
C GLY A 514 -18.50 -10.23 -7.21
N THR A 515 -17.61 -9.68 -6.37
CA THR A 515 -17.50 -8.25 -6.08
C THR A 515 -16.15 -7.79 -6.58
N SER A 516 -16.00 -7.40 -7.84
CA SER A 516 -14.66 -7.02 -8.31
C SER A 516 -14.40 -5.54 -8.03
N LEU A 517 -13.30 -5.23 -7.35
CA LEU A 517 -12.80 -3.85 -7.25
C LEU A 517 -12.21 -3.38 -8.59
N GLN A 518 -12.03 -4.29 -9.56
CA GLN A 518 -11.55 -4.01 -10.93
C GLN A 518 -10.18 -3.31 -10.95
N GLY A 519 -9.29 -3.68 -10.02
CA GLY A 519 -8.00 -2.98 -9.80
C GLY A 519 -8.10 -1.69 -8.99
N GLY A 520 -9.31 -1.30 -8.57
CA GLY A 520 -9.54 -0.06 -7.82
C GLY A 520 -8.88 0.01 -6.44
N ALA A 521 -8.43 -1.13 -5.90
CA ALA A 521 -7.69 -1.19 -4.64
C ALA A 521 -6.37 -0.41 -4.67
N GLU A 522 -5.75 -0.27 -5.84
CA GLU A 522 -4.49 0.44 -6.06
C GLU A 522 -4.66 1.72 -6.90
N ASP A 523 -5.89 2.09 -7.29
CA ASP A 523 -6.14 3.27 -8.10
C ASP A 523 -5.58 4.55 -7.46
N TYR A 524 -5.70 4.68 -6.13
CA TYR A 524 -5.15 5.83 -5.43
C TYR A 524 -3.62 5.90 -5.50
N LEU A 525 -2.92 4.78 -5.70
CA LEU A 525 -1.47 4.75 -5.87
C LEU A 525 -1.07 5.30 -7.24
N TYR A 526 -1.79 4.91 -8.31
CA TYR A 526 -1.60 5.51 -9.63
C TYR A 526 -1.94 7.00 -9.65
N GLU A 527 -3.06 7.37 -9.04
CA GLU A 527 -3.51 8.76 -8.93
C GLU A 527 -2.51 9.61 -8.14
N ALA A 528 -1.97 9.11 -7.03
CA ALA A 528 -0.97 9.81 -6.22
C ALA A 528 0.41 9.89 -6.91
N ALA A 529 0.86 8.79 -7.52
CA ALA A 529 2.12 8.74 -8.25
C ALA A 529 2.13 9.70 -9.44
N LEU A 530 0.99 9.85 -10.11
CA LEU A 530 0.82 10.70 -11.29
C LEU A 530 -0.04 11.93 -11.01
N ALA A 531 -0.06 12.46 -9.78
CA ALA A 531 -1.01 13.50 -9.36
C ALA A 531 -0.98 14.79 -10.22
N ASN A 532 0.09 15.04 -10.97
CA ASN A 532 0.21 16.15 -11.93
C ASN A 532 -0.50 15.90 -13.26
N ASN A 533 -0.76 14.64 -13.60
CA ASN A 533 -1.51 14.20 -14.76
C ASN A 533 -2.14 12.82 -14.47
N PRO A 534 -3.09 12.74 -13.53
CA PRO A 534 -3.57 11.47 -13.01
C PRO A 534 -4.44 10.76 -14.05
N PRO A 535 -4.53 9.41 -14.00
CA PRO A 535 -5.38 8.64 -14.91
C PRO A 535 -6.83 9.11 -14.98
N SER A 536 -7.39 9.59 -13.86
CA SER A 536 -8.74 10.15 -13.78
C SER A 536 -8.93 11.49 -14.49
N GLY A 537 -7.84 12.19 -14.81
CA GLY A 537 -7.86 13.58 -15.26
C GLY A 537 -8.26 14.59 -14.17
N THR A 538 -8.34 14.16 -12.90
CA THR A 538 -8.68 15.06 -11.79
C THR A 538 -7.61 16.13 -11.60
N PHE A 539 -8.04 17.37 -11.41
CA PHE A 539 -7.17 18.46 -10.98
C PHE A 539 -7.05 18.42 -9.44
N TYR A 540 -6.08 17.68 -8.92
CA TYR A 540 -5.84 17.65 -7.47
C TYR A 540 -5.15 18.95 -7.02
N ASP A 541 -5.84 19.76 -6.22
CA ASP A 541 -5.34 21.00 -5.59
C ASP A 541 -5.89 21.16 -4.15
N PRO A 542 -5.55 20.24 -3.21
CA PRO A 542 -5.97 20.34 -1.81
C PRO A 542 -5.35 21.53 -1.08
N GLY A 543 -4.38 22.23 -1.70
CA GLY A 543 -3.79 23.48 -1.20
C GLY A 543 -4.53 24.74 -1.64
N LYS A 544 -5.49 24.64 -2.58
CA LYS A 544 -6.13 25.80 -3.25
C LYS A 544 -5.13 26.82 -3.80
N THR A 545 -4.05 26.31 -4.39
CA THR A 545 -2.97 27.12 -4.96
C THR A 545 -3.25 27.54 -6.40
N GLY A 546 -4.20 26.90 -7.08
CA GLY A 546 -4.44 27.04 -8.51
C GLY A 546 -3.49 26.22 -9.39
N ALA A 547 -2.64 25.38 -8.80
CA ALA A 547 -1.75 24.46 -9.49
C ALA A 547 -2.07 23.00 -9.08
N PRO A 548 -1.96 22.03 -10.01
CA PRO A 548 -2.15 20.63 -9.65
C PRO A 548 -0.99 20.14 -8.80
N LEU A 549 -1.24 19.14 -7.96
CA LEU A 549 -0.20 18.45 -7.21
C LEU A 549 0.89 17.89 -8.14
N SER A 550 2.15 17.93 -7.67
CA SER A 550 3.21 17.08 -8.23
C SER A 550 3.03 15.62 -7.80
N SER A 551 3.73 14.68 -8.45
CA SER A 551 3.85 13.29 -7.98
C SER A 551 4.11 13.20 -6.48
N LEU A 552 3.29 12.43 -5.75
CA LEU A 552 3.38 12.27 -4.30
C LEU A 552 4.34 11.14 -3.86
N GLY A 553 4.89 10.38 -4.80
CA GLY A 553 5.75 9.23 -4.56
C GLY A 553 5.82 8.32 -5.78
N VAL A 554 6.45 7.17 -5.63
CA VAL A 554 6.58 6.17 -6.71
C VAL A 554 5.75 4.92 -6.43
N HIS A 555 5.07 4.43 -7.48
CA HIS A 555 4.31 3.19 -7.45
C HIS A 555 4.92 2.18 -8.44
N GLU A 556 5.08 0.94 -8.01
CA GLU A 556 5.33 -0.25 -8.84
C GLU A 556 5.07 -1.52 -8.04
N HIS A 557 5.09 -2.67 -8.73
CA HIS A 557 5.06 -4.00 -8.14
C HIS A 557 6.42 -4.69 -8.22
N TRP A 558 6.66 -5.60 -7.27
CA TRP A 558 7.82 -6.49 -7.32
C TRP A 558 7.75 -7.49 -8.48
N ASN A 559 8.89 -8.12 -8.80
CA ASN A 559 9.00 -9.20 -9.79
C ASN A 559 8.23 -10.48 -9.43
N SER A 560 8.19 -10.84 -8.14
CA SER A 560 7.51 -12.04 -7.64
C SER A 560 7.39 -12.00 -6.11
N PRO A 561 6.38 -12.69 -5.52
CA PRO A 561 6.25 -12.80 -4.07
C PRO A 561 7.41 -13.51 -3.37
N ALA A 562 8.17 -14.33 -4.10
CA ALA A 562 9.33 -15.04 -3.54
C ALA A 562 10.55 -14.11 -3.41
N ALA A 563 10.90 -13.40 -4.50
CA ALA A 563 12.09 -12.55 -4.52
C ALA A 563 11.84 -11.16 -3.94
N LYS A 564 10.61 -10.63 -4.10
CA LYS A 564 10.19 -9.29 -3.63
C LYS A 564 11.13 -8.18 -4.11
N GLN A 565 11.60 -8.27 -5.37
CA GLN A 565 12.53 -7.29 -5.93
C GLN A 565 11.80 -6.28 -6.81
N TYR A 566 12.00 -5.02 -6.50
CA TYR A 566 11.53 -3.86 -7.26
C TYR A 566 12.59 -3.36 -8.24
N SER A 567 12.26 -2.35 -9.06
CA SER A 567 13.16 -1.90 -10.13
C SER A 567 14.54 -1.46 -9.60
N ARG A 568 14.61 -0.80 -8.43
CA ARG A 568 15.90 -0.45 -7.81
C ARG A 568 16.62 -1.61 -7.15
N ASN A 569 15.91 -2.69 -6.78
CA ASN A 569 16.58 -3.90 -6.33
C ASN A 569 17.26 -4.63 -7.49
N LEU A 570 16.69 -4.52 -8.71
CA LEU A 570 17.21 -5.17 -9.92
C LEU A 570 18.30 -4.33 -10.60
N ASP A 571 18.14 -3.01 -10.64
CA ASP A 571 19.15 -2.06 -11.12
C ASP A 571 19.39 -0.97 -10.06
N PRO A 572 20.32 -1.17 -9.12
CA PRO A 572 20.61 -0.20 -8.06
C PRO A 572 21.19 1.13 -8.54
N VAL A 573 21.66 1.21 -9.80
CA VAL A 573 22.32 2.40 -10.34
C VAL A 573 21.35 3.24 -11.15
N ASN A 574 20.56 2.62 -12.04
CA ASN A 574 19.64 3.34 -12.95
C ASN A 574 18.16 3.13 -12.63
N GLY A 575 17.81 2.23 -11.71
CA GLY A 575 16.43 2.03 -11.29
C GLY A 575 15.85 3.32 -10.67
N THR A 576 14.62 3.66 -11.03
CA THR A 576 13.94 4.88 -10.58
C THR A 576 12.75 4.63 -9.66
N GLY A 577 12.40 3.36 -9.43
CA GLY A 577 11.25 2.95 -8.63
C GLY A 577 11.54 2.77 -7.14
N ILE A 578 10.96 1.71 -6.60
CA ILE A 578 11.03 1.28 -5.20
C ILE A 578 12.33 0.48 -4.97
N GLU A 579 12.91 0.67 -3.79
CA GLU A 579 13.93 -0.21 -3.23
C GLU A 579 13.36 -0.84 -1.95
N LEU A 580 13.04 -2.13 -1.97
CA LEU A 580 12.69 -2.85 -0.74
C LEU A 580 13.97 -3.32 -0.04
N VAL A 581 14.22 -2.83 1.17
CA VAL A 581 15.30 -3.30 2.04
C VAL A 581 14.71 -4.30 3.02
N GLN A 582 15.04 -5.58 2.82
CA GLN A 582 14.57 -6.68 3.64
C GLN A 582 15.53 -6.90 4.82
N LEU A 583 15.05 -6.73 6.04
CA LEU A 583 15.84 -6.81 7.26
C LEU A 583 15.25 -7.87 8.19
N THR A 584 16.12 -8.55 8.92
CA THR A 584 15.70 -9.48 9.98
C THR A 584 16.17 -8.96 11.32
N ALA A 585 15.23 -8.67 12.21
CA ALA A 585 15.56 -8.37 13.61
C ALA A 585 15.51 -9.66 14.42
N THR A 586 16.55 -9.85 15.24
CA THR A 586 16.63 -10.94 16.21
C THR A 586 16.63 -10.36 17.62
N LYS A 587 16.31 -11.20 18.60
CA LYS A 587 16.41 -10.81 19.99
C LYS A 587 17.84 -10.37 20.31
N PRO A 588 18.05 -9.15 20.83
CA PRO A 588 19.38 -8.70 21.19
C PRO A 588 19.93 -9.57 22.32
N SER A 589 21.26 -9.76 22.34
CA SER A 589 21.92 -10.38 23.48
C SER A 589 21.70 -9.52 24.73
N ALA A 590 21.57 -10.17 25.89
CA ALA A 590 21.50 -9.46 27.16
C ALA A 590 22.86 -8.83 27.49
N THR A 591 23.04 -7.57 27.11
CA THR A 591 24.28 -6.82 27.35
C THR A 591 24.16 -6.02 28.64
N LEU A 592 25.10 -6.28 29.54
CA LEU A 592 25.39 -5.43 30.70
C LEU A 592 26.54 -4.51 30.33
N ALA A 593 26.32 -3.21 30.43
CA ALA A 593 27.36 -2.20 30.29
C ALA A 593 27.84 -1.75 31.66
N ILE A 594 29.11 -1.36 31.73
CA ILE A 594 29.74 -0.81 32.94
C ILE A 594 30.62 0.38 32.54
N SER A 595 30.57 1.46 33.31
CA SER A 595 31.55 2.54 33.26
C SER A 595 31.86 3.08 34.65
N GLN A 596 32.93 3.85 34.75
CA GLN A 596 33.29 4.56 35.96
C GLN A 596 32.75 6.01 35.87
N ALA A 597 31.98 6.44 36.86
CA ALA A 597 31.48 7.81 36.97
C ALA A 597 31.60 8.31 38.41
N ALA A 598 32.26 9.46 38.61
CA ALA A 598 32.49 10.06 39.93
C ALA A 598 33.09 9.09 40.98
N GLY A 599 33.96 8.16 40.56
CA GLY A 599 34.56 7.15 41.44
C GLY A 599 33.70 5.91 41.68
N HIS A 600 32.48 5.85 41.14
CA HIS A 600 31.56 4.71 41.24
C HIS A 600 31.56 3.86 39.98
N ALA A 601 31.27 2.57 40.13
CA ALA A 601 30.92 1.70 39.01
C ALA A 601 29.43 1.87 38.70
N VAL A 602 29.11 2.39 37.52
CA VAL A 602 27.74 2.52 37.02
C VAL A 602 27.51 1.36 36.06
N LEU A 603 26.53 0.53 36.38
CA LEU A 603 26.10 -0.62 35.60
C LEU A 603 24.77 -0.28 34.94
N TRP A 604 24.59 -0.60 33.67
CA TRP A 604 23.29 -0.43 33.03
C TRP A 604 22.97 -1.45 31.96
N TRP A 605 21.68 -1.68 31.76
CA TRP A 605 21.14 -2.59 30.75
C TRP A 605 19.74 -2.16 30.32
N ARG A 606 19.31 -2.62 29.14
CA ARG A 606 18.02 -2.23 28.56
C ARG A 606 16.86 -2.67 29.44
N THR A 607 15.86 -1.80 29.61
CA THR A 607 14.61 -2.14 30.33
C THR A 607 13.78 -3.19 29.60
N SER A 608 13.98 -3.33 28.29
CA SER A 608 13.33 -4.34 27.47
C SER A 608 13.83 -5.77 27.72
N LEU A 609 14.94 -5.95 28.45
CA LEU A 609 15.43 -7.28 28.90
C LEU A 609 14.62 -7.77 30.11
N LEU A 610 13.33 -8.03 29.89
CA LEU A 610 12.41 -8.50 30.94
C LEU A 610 12.86 -9.86 31.51
N GLY A 611 12.73 -10.01 32.83
CA GLY A 611 13.10 -11.23 33.57
C GLY A 611 14.57 -11.30 33.97
N TYR A 612 15.45 -10.47 33.40
CA TYR A 612 16.85 -10.44 33.80
C TYR A 612 17.06 -9.71 35.14
N LYS A 613 17.90 -10.30 35.98
CA LYS A 613 18.38 -9.74 37.24
C LYS A 613 19.88 -9.48 37.17
N LEU A 614 20.31 -8.41 37.82
CA LEU A 614 21.72 -8.15 38.04
C LEU A 614 22.24 -9.07 39.15
N GLN A 615 23.29 -9.83 38.87
CA GLN A 615 23.99 -10.65 39.85
C GLN A 615 25.43 -10.18 40.02
N THR A 616 25.98 -10.40 41.20
CA THR A 616 27.37 -10.10 41.54
C THR A 616 28.09 -11.32 42.11
N ALA A 617 29.41 -11.38 41.90
CA ALA A 617 30.32 -12.35 42.51
C ALA A 617 31.66 -11.67 42.85
N THR A 618 32.33 -12.14 43.91
CA THR A 618 33.66 -11.65 44.32
C THR A 618 34.81 -12.36 43.58
N GLY A 619 34.49 -13.31 42.71
CA GLY A 619 35.46 -14.08 41.92
C GLY A 619 34.79 -14.91 40.83
N VAL A 620 35.56 -15.25 39.79
CA VAL A 620 35.11 -16.09 38.66
C VAL A 620 35.64 -17.52 38.71
N SER A 621 36.27 -17.93 39.83
CA SER A 621 36.76 -19.29 40.03
C SER A 621 35.63 -20.31 40.04
N SER A 622 35.82 -21.47 39.42
CA SER A 622 34.75 -22.46 39.20
C SER A 622 34.39 -23.29 40.45
N PRO A 623 33.11 -23.38 40.86
CA PRO A 623 31.98 -22.61 40.34
C PRO A 623 31.90 -21.21 40.99
N PRO A 624 31.67 -20.15 40.22
CA PRO A 624 31.53 -18.80 40.78
C PRO A 624 30.26 -18.70 41.63
N ALA A 625 30.39 -18.17 42.85
CA ALA A 625 29.29 -17.93 43.77
C ALA A 625 28.57 -16.62 43.42
N TRP A 626 27.59 -16.72 42.51
CA TRP A 626 26.76 -15.58 42.13
C TRP A 626 25.63 -15.34 43.14
N SER A 627 25.34 -14.08 43.40
CA SER A 627 24.22 -13.63 44.23
C SER A 627 23.49 -12.46 43.56
N ASP A 628 22.18 -12.34 43.79
CA ASP A 628 21.39 -11.21 43.26
C ASP A 628 21.85 -9.90 43.91
N VAL A 629 22.04 -8.86 43.10
CA VAL A 629 22.29 -7.51 43.61
C VAL A 629 21.00 -6.97 44.21
N ALA A 630 21.01 -6.70 45.52
CA ALA A 630 19.81 -6.27 46.26
C ALA A 630 19.35 -4.84 45.89
N THR A 631 20.25 -4.02 45.35
CA THR A 631 19.93 -2.66 44.92
C THR A 631 18.99 -2.70 43.72
N LEU A 632 17.78 -2.16 43.89
CA LEU A 632 16.85 -2.00 42.77
C LEU A 632 17.44 -1.00 41.76
N PRO A 633 17.43 -1.33 40.46
CA PRO A 633 17.91 -0.40 39.44
C PRO A 633 17.02 0.85 39.38
N ALA A 634 17.66 2.01 39.24
CA ALA A 634 16.97 3.23 38.86
C ALA A 634 16.71 3.21 37.35
N LEU A 635 15.53 3.65 36.94
CA LEU A 635 15.20 3.85 35.53
C LEU A 635 15.76 5.19 35.06
N VAL A 636 16.75 5.18 34.17
CA VAL A 636 17.33 6.39 33.58
C VAL A 636 17.27 6.26 32.07
N GLN A 637 16.46 7.10 31.41
CA GLN A 637 16.29 7.10 29.95
C GLN A 637 16.18 5.67 29.42
N TRP A 638 15.14 4.91 29.80
CA TRP A 638 14.90 3.52 29.38
C TRP A 638 16.03 2.49 29.62
N TRP A 639 16.99 2.81 30.48
CA TRP A 639 17.99 1.88 31.01
C TRP A 639 17.76 1.62 32.49
N ASN A 640 17.85 0.34 32.88
CA ASN A 640 18.05 -0.03 34.27
C ASN A 640 19.48 0.35 34.65
N THR A 641 19.65 1.15 35.70
CA THR A 641 20.94 1.68 36.13
C THR A 641 21.18 1.38 37.61
N VAL A 642 22.34 0.80 37.94
CA VAL A 642 22.78 0.55 39.32
C VAL A 642 24.12 1.24 39.51
N THR A 643 24.24 2.06 40.57
CA THR A 643 25.50 2.71 40.94
C THR A 643 26.05 2.04 42.18
N ASN A 644 27.22 1.40 42.06
CA ASN A 644 27.88 0.73 43.16
C ASN A 644 28.97 1.61 43.75
N SER A 645 29.03 1.67 45.07
CA SER A 645 30.10 2.35 45.80
C SER A 645 31.44 1.63 45.61
N PRO A 646 32.55 2.37 45.43
CA PRO A 646 33.87 1.75 45.46
C PRO A 646 34.13 1.15 46.85
N GLY A 647 34.36 -0.16 46.90
CA GLY A 647 34.72 -0.91 48.11
C GLY A 647 35.15 -2.34 47.78
N GLU A 648 36.33 -2.75 48.27
CA GLU A 648 37.03 -4.02 48.01
C GLU A 648 36.20 -5.28 48.32
N PRO A 649 36.41 -6.44 47.64
CA PRO A 649 37.35 -6.74 46.56
C PRO A 649 36.73 -6.63 45.15
N SER A 650 37.50 -6.89 44.09
CA SER A 650 37.03 -6.96 42.69
C SER A 650 35.68 -7.66 42.56
N GLN A 651 34.66 -6.92 42.13
CA GLN A 651 33.32 -7.46 41.88
C GLN A 651 33.13 -7.73 40.39
N PHE A 652 32.54 -8.87 40.09
CA PHE A 652 32.10 -9.26 38.77
C PHE A 652 30.59 -9.15 38.70
N TYR A 653 30.05 -8.74 37.56
CA TYR A 653 28.61 -8.60 37.36
C TYR A 653 28.16 -9.36 36.12
N ARG A 654 26.93 -9.88 36.18
CA ARG A 654 26.25 -10.45 35.02
C ARG A 654 24.76 -10.16 35.08
N LEU A 655 24.11 -10.24 33.93
CA LEU A 655 22.66 -10.41 33.87
C LEU A 655 22.36 -11.90 33.84
N SER A 656 21.48 -12.36 34.74
CA SER A 656 20.94 -13.71 34.75
C SER A 656 19.45 -13.63 34.54
N GLN A 657 18.92 -14.46 33.64
CA GLN A 657 17.48 -14.62 33.45
C GLN A 657 16.89 -15.63 34.43
#